data_AF-A0A096XLA8-F1
#
_entry.id   AF-A0A096XLA8-F1
#
_cell.length_a   1.000
_cell.length_b   1.000
_cell.length_c   1.000
_cell.angle_alpha   90.00
_cell.angle_beta   90.00
_cell.angle_gamma   90.00
#
_symmetry.space_group_name_H-M   'P 1'
#
loop_
_entity.id
_entity.type
_entity.pdbx_description
1 polymer ?
#
loop_
_entity_poly.entity_id
_entity_poly.type
_entity_poly.pdbx_seq_one_letter_code
_entity_poly.pdbx_strand_id
1 'polypeptide(L)'
;MNIKEHTINGMHCQKIMAHQYAVNMSISITKILSGKSDSYKRRTTRMLNEFFTFCYKNNLHMKTGADVSLCYSAWQEFYFSGAVKKQPHTLLSDSRSLWSALLRLCKRSVNGLPKTNHITPPRRLNTLVFSDTTNSQAKVLGGFQLSTNTTGESLTLILETDVDAFLGNLISTMKKHRDVIYKVSKSYLIDACDRFTFGQEAMEKIDASVFENNPTLLHPSLLNGKGSRLSLFNPDLPNGECGKTNLLAYIGHCKNGLVDRHFLGGNNHLYRFTSNQYELREHFGLSTLSAVACCNIIITESGINVDSLRKLALSAQGSINKIFEPSQHGFRVSYHKARAKEHLKRNLRHATDTPFIEKAFNYIIEATSYHRSLASGNDANRLFLYQTATATHKVMPMSDMAFKSGFVRLLVEAKKILKNTPNWCEGVTPECIDEVLMAAPTAKKLRATEGVIRWYESGGNPAVAAKYLGNSEAVSIRNYLPQELQLAVYNQRVRRFQHVLISSATDGQKYQIKALKLKDETELTEYLSRLDERIPHWRSVIETISDNNRNSSTASDIKITLDICPENIALMKACHEIAMQRIDSANHTEDSISELSFVYQGLTGYLNTHPDRRLMRTLQKGNLLYEKKTGSLLDLKIIKQEVQYDSN
;
A
#
# COMPACT_ATOMS: atom_id res chain seq x y z
N MET A 1 -2.23 40.76 8.36
CA MET A 1 -2.03 41.35 7.02
C MET A 1 -2.16 40.23 5.99
N ASN A 2 -3.31 40.15 5.30
CA ASN A 2 -3.69 39.03 4.42
C ASN A 2 -2.94 39.11 3.08
N ILE A 3 -1.93 38.27 2.88
CA ILE A 3 -1.38 38.01 1.55
C ILE A 3 -2.45 37.23 0.78
N LYS A 4 -3.07 37.86 -0.23
CA LYS A 4 -3.93 37.19 -1.19
C LYS A 4 -3.12 36.07 -1.85
N GLU A 5 -3.41 34.82 -1.52
CA GLU A 5 -2.95 33.68 -2.33
C GLU A 5 -3.54 33.84 -3.74
N HIS A 6 -2.74 34.37 -4.67
CA HIS A 6 -3.08 34.40 -6.08
C HIS A 6 -3.11 32.95 -6.60
N THR A 7 -4.29 32.34 -6.47
CA THR A 7 -4.54 30.93 -6.81
C THR A 7 -4.46 30.67 -8.31
N ILE A 8 -4.58 31.71 -9.15
CA ILE A 8 -4.53 31.66 -10.61
C ILE A 8 -3.80 32.89 -11.17
N ASN A 9 -3.13 32.74 -12.32
CA ASN A 9 -2.47 33.84 -13.03
C ASN A 9 -3.51 34.83 -13.58
N GLY A 10 -3.75 35.92 -12.84
CA GLY A 10 -4.74 36.96 -13.17
C GLY A 10 -4.52 37.63 -14.52
N MET A 11 -3.27 37.74 -14.98
CA MET A 11 -2.94 38.29 -16.31
C MET A 11 -3.47 37.40 -17.44
N HIS A 12 -3.43 36.06 -17.27
CA HIS A 12 -4.01 35.15 -18.26
C HIS A 12 -5.53 35.35 -18.34
N CYS A 13 -6.20 35.45 -17.18
CA CYS A 13 -7.64 35.65 -17.13
C CYS A 13 -8.07 36.93 -17.86
N GLN A 14 -7.43 38.07 -17.60
CA GLN A 14 -7.79 39.34 -18.24
C GLN A 14 -7.70 39.32 -19.77
N LYS A 15 -6.82 38.50 -20.34
CA LYS A 15 -6.65 38.39 -21.80
C LYS A 15 -7.61 37.39 -22.46
N ILE A 16 -8.09 36.38 -21.72
CA ILE A 16 -8.93 35.30 -22.30
C ILE A 16 -10.43 35.45 -22.03
N MET A 17 -10.86 36.38 -21.16
CA MET A 17 -12.28 36.59 -20.85
C MET A 17 -12.58 38.06 -20.54
N ALA A 18 -13.86 38.44 -20.54
CA ALA A 18 -14.27 39.81 -20.24
C ALA A 18 -13.87 40.25 -18.82
N HIS A 19 -13.58 41.55 -18.66
CA HIS A 19 -13.09 42.15 -17.40
C HIS A 19 -13.97 41.80 -16.19
N GLN A 20 -15.30 41.79 -16.36
CA GLN A 20 -16.27 41.44 -15.31
C GLN A 20 -16.05 40.06 -14.68
N TYR A 21 -15.55 39.08 -15.46
CA TYR A 21 -15.24 37.73 -14.99
C TYR A 21 -13.82 37.63 -14.46
N ALA A 22 -12.85 38.25 -15.16
CA ALA A 22 -11.44 38.17 -14.80
C ALA A 22 -11.15 38.73 -13.39
N VAL A 23 -11.74 39.85 -13.02
CA VAL A 23 -11.55 40.50 -11.70
C VAL A 23 -12.10 39.63 -10.56
N ASN A 24 -13.17 38.88 -10.81
CA ASN A 24 -13.87 38.08 -9.80
C ASN A 24 -13.45 36.60 -9.78
N MET A 25 -12.49 36.19 -10.62
CA MET A 25 -12.15 34.77 -10.81
C MET A 25 -11.63 34.10 -9.53
N SER A 26 -10.70 34.74 -8.80
CA SER A 26 -10.17 34.18 -7.55
C SER A 26 -11.24 34.00 -6.48
N ILE A 27 -12.21 34.93 -6.41
CA ILE A 27 -13.35 34.86 -5.48
C ILE A 27 -14.29 33.72 -5.90
N SER A 28 -14.60 33.65 -7.20
CA SER A 28 -15.46 32.62 -7.79
C SER A 28 -14.91 31.21 -7.57
N ILE A 29 -13.59 31.04 -7.71
CA ILE A 29 -12.91 29.76 -7.46
C ILE A 29 -12.99 29.38 -5.98
N THR A 30 -12.71 30.33 -5.08
CA THR A 30 -12.86 30.11 -3.64
C THR A 30 -14.28 29.67 -3.29
N LYS A 31 -15.29 30.28 -3.93
CA LYS A 31 -16.70 29.92 -3.75
C LYS A 31 -17.00 28.48 -4.16
N ILE A 32 -16.54 28.02 -5.34
CA ILE A 32 -16.79 26.64 -5.81
C ILE A 32 -15.96 25.57 -5.08
N LEU A 33 -14.87 25.99 -4.41
CA LEU A 33 -13.98 25.13 -3.63
C LEU A 33 -14.32 25.08 -2.14
N SER A 34 -15.22 25.95 -1.67
CA SER A 34 -15.70 25.96 -0.29
C SER A 34 -16.29 24.60 0.11
N GLY A 35 -15.97 24.15 1.32
CA GLY A 35 -16.42 22.85 1.86
C GLY A 35 -15.86 21.61 1.14
N LYS A 36 -14.85 21.73 0.27
CA LYS A 36 -14.21 20.58 -0.41
C LYS A 36 -12.91 20.16 0.28
N SER A 37 -12.51 18.90 0.07
CA SER A 37 -11.25 18.37 0.60
C SER A 37 -10.03 19.05 -0.04
N ASP A 38 -8.92 19.12 0.69
CA ASP A 38 -7.70 19.77 0.19
C ASP A 38 -7.13 19.13 -1.08
N SER A 39 -7.28 17.80 -1.23
CA SER A 39 -6.87 17.11 -2.45
C SER A 39 -7.71 17.54 -3.66
N TYR A 40 -9.02 17.75 -3.47
CA TYR A 40 -9.92 18.23 -4.50
C TYR A 40 -9.61 19.68 -4.87
N LYS A 41 -9.36 20.53 -3.87
CA LYS A 41 -8.93 21.93 -4.06
C LYS A 41 -7.67 21.99 -4.91
N ARG A 42 -6.59 21.32 -4.48
CA ARG A 42 -5.30 21.31 -5.19
C ARG A 42 -5.43 20.80 -6.63
N ARG A 43 -6.16 19.70 -6.85
CA ARG A 43 -6.39 19.16 -8.20
C ARG A 43 -7.14 20.15 -9.07
N THR A 44 -8.26 20.68 -8.59
CA THR A 44 -9.12 21.58 -9.35
C THR A 44 -8.39 22.87 -9.71
N THR A 45 -7.67 23.48 -8.76
CA THR A 45 -6.86 24.69 -9.01
C THR A 45 -5.77 24.43 -10.04
N ARG A 46 -5.06 23.29 -9.95
CA ARG A 46 -4.06 22.90 -10.96
C ARG A 46 -4.68 22.81 -12.35
N MET A 47 -5.85 22.17 -12.48
CA MET A 47 -6.52 22.00 -13.77
C MET A 47 -7.07 23.30 -14.34
N LEU A 48 -7.63 24.17 -13.51
CA LEU A 48 -8.05 25.51 -13.95
C LEU A 48 -6.86 26.36 -14.43
N ASN A 49 -5.73 26.30 -13.73
CA ASN A 49 -4.51 26.98 -14.16
C ASN A 49 -3.97 26.46 -15.49
N GLU A 50 -3.94 25.15 -15.65
CA GLU A 50 -3.52 24.51 -16.91
C GLU A 50 -4.45 24.90 -18.06
N PHE A 51 -5.77 24.89 -17.81
CA PHE A 51 -6.79 25.30 -18.78
C PHE A 51 -6.68 26.77 -19.19
N PHE A 52 -6.58 27.71 -18.25
CA PHE A 52 -6.46 29.13 -18.58
C PHE A 52 -5.13 29.47 -19.25
N THR A 53 -4.05 28.78 -18.87
CA THR A 53 -2.76 28.91 -19.56
C THR A 53 -2.84 28.38 -20.98
N PHE A 54 -3.54 27.26 -21.20
CA PHE A 54 -3.81 26.75 -22.55
C PHE A 54 -4.61 27.75 -23.39
N CYS A 55 -5.71 28.30 -22.86
CA CYS A 55 -6.51 29.28 -23.57
C CYS A 55 -5.69 30.53 -23.92
N TYR A 56 -4.85 30.98 -22.99
CA TYR A 56 -3.97 32.13 -23.21
C TYR A 56 -2.94 31.87 -24.32
N LYS A 57 -2.23 30.74 -24.25
CA LYS A 57 -1.20 30.37 -25.23
C LYS A 57 -1.76 30.15 -26.64
N ASN A 58 -3.01 29.73 -26.75
CA ASN A 58 -3.67 29.46 -28.03
C ASN A 58 -4.61 30.60 -28.47
N ASN A 59 -4.54 31.77 -27.83
CA ASN A 59 -5.38 32.94 -28.13
C ASN A 59 -6.90 32.62 -28.18
N LEU A 60 -7.37 31.76 -27.27
CA LEU A 60 -8.78 31.39 -27.17
C LEU A 60 -9.50 32.33 -26.20
N HIS A 61 -10.55 32.99 -26.67
CA HIS A 61 -11.34 33.94 -25.90
C HIS A 61 -12.72 33.38 -25.53
N MET A 62 -13.11 33.52 -24.26
CA MET A 62 -14.40 33.09 -23.73
C MET A 62 -15.32 34.30 -23.52
N LYS A 63 -16.09 34.66 -24.57
CA LYS A 63 -17.08 35.76 -24.51
C LYS A 63 -18.46 35.23 -24.12
N THR A 64 -18.82 34.06 -24.64
CA THR A 64 -20.11 33.39 -24.43
C THR A 64 -19.93 32.06 -23.71
N GLY A 65 -21.03 31.50 -23.21
CA GLY A 65 -21.03 30.18 -22.59
C GLY A 65 -20.69 29.05 -23.57
N ALA A 66 -20.99 29.24 -24.86
CA ALA A 66 -20.59 28.31 -25.93
C ALA A 66 -19.07 28.30 -26.12
N ASP A 67 -18.42 29.47 -26.03
CA ASP A 67 -16.96 29.59 -26.14
C ASP A 67 -16.26 28.82 -25.02
N VAL A 68 -16.82 28.82 -23.80
CA VAL A 68 -16.28 28.01 -22.68
C VAL A 68 -16.30 26.52 -23.04
N SER A 69 -17.38 26.04 -23.66
CA SER A 69 -17.53 24.65 -24.09
C SER A 69 -16.57 24.27 -25.23
N LEU A 70 -16.37 25.19 -26.17
CA LEU A 70 -15.44 25.02 -27.29
C LEU A 70 -13.98 25.02 -26.79
N CYS A 71 -13.61 25.97 -25.93
CA CYS A 71 -12.29 26.02 -25.29
C CYS A 71 -12.01 24.76 -24.48
N TYR A 72 -13.01 24.26 -23.74
CA TYR A 72 -12.87 23.00 -23.01
C TYR A 72 -12.65 21.81 -23.94
N SER A 73 -13.38 21.74 -25.05
CA SER A 73 -13.23 20.66 -26.04
C SER A 73 -11.84 20.69 -26.71
N ALA A 74 -11.36 21.87 -27.09
CA ALA A 74 -10.00 22.07 -27.62
C ALA A 74 -8.91 21.71 -26.60
N TRP A 75 -9.12 22.09 -25.33
CA TRP A 75 -8.21 21.72 -24.25
C TRP A 75 -8.16 20.20 -24.05
N GLN A 76 -9.30 19.50 -24.15
CA GLN A 76 -9.33 18.04 -24.02
C GLN A 76 -8.53 17.35 -25.12
N GLU A 77 -8.65 17.82 -26.36
CA GLU A 77 -7.85 17.29 -27.48
C GLU A 77 -6.37 17.46 -27.21
N PHE A 78 -5.93 18.67 -26.88
CA PHE A 78 -4.54 18.96 -26.54
C PHE A 78 -4.05 18.17 -25.32
N TYR A 79 -4.87 18.08 -24.28
CA TYR A 79 -4.52 17.40 -23.04
C TYR A 79 -4.44 15.89 -23.22
N PHE A 80 -5.26 15.30 -24.09
CA PHE A 80 -5.24 13.87 -24.36
C PHE A 80 -4.15 13.48 -25.36
N SER A 81 -3.88 14.30 -26.38
CA SER A 81 -2.80 14.06 -27.34
C SER A 81 -1.41 14.28 -26.75
N GLY A 82 -1.23 15.27 -25.86
CA GLY A 82 0.06 15.61 -25.27
C GLY A 82 0.46 14.81 -24.03
N ALA A 83 -0.42 13.97 -23.46
CA ALA A 83 -0.21 13.36 -22.14
C ALA A 83 0.16 11.87 -22.16
N VAL A 84 1.15 11.50 -22.97
CA VAL A 84 1.66 10.13 -23.15
C VAL A 84 2.00 9.42 -21.82
N LYS A 85 2.43 10.17 -20.79
CA LYS A 85 2.87 9.62 -19.49
C LYS A 85 1.76 9.47 -18.43
N LYS A 86 0.50 9.80 -18.72
CA LYS A 86 -0.61 9.73 -17.74
C LYS A 86 -1.56 8.58 -18.06
N GLN A 87 -2.02 7.90 -17.01
CA GLN A 87 -2.99 6.82 -17.15
C GLN A 87 -4.34 7.34 -17.68
N PRO A 88 -5.06 6.61 -18.55
CA PRO A 88 -6.33 7.05 -19.15
C PRO A 88 -7.36 7.49 -18.13
N HIS A 89 -7.49 6.75 -17.02
CA HIS A 89 -8.43 7.11 -15.97
C HIS A 89 -8.04 8.37 -15.21
N THR A 90 -6.73 8.69 -15.13
CA THR A 90 -6.23 9.93 -14.53
C THR A 90 -6.55 11.10 -15.46
N LEU A 91 -6.34 10.92 -16.77
CA LEU A 91 -6.74 11.89 -17.80
C LEU A 91 -8.26 12.16 -17.75
N LEU A 92 -9.08 11.11 -17.68
CA LEU A 92 -10.53 11.24 -17.52
C LEU A 92 -10.92 11.89 -16.20
N SER A 93 -10.24 11.56 -15.10
CA SER A 93 -10.54 12.15 -13.78
C SER A 93 -10.18 13.64 -13.72
N ASP A 94 -9.05 14.02 -14.32
CA ASP A 94 -8.60 15.40 -14.43
C ASP A 94 -9.55 16.21 -15.33
N SER A 95 -9.90 15.65 -16.50
CA SER A 95 -10.88 16.20 -17.43
C SER A 95 -12.26 16.39 -16.78
N ARG A 96 -12.75 15.40 -16.02
CA ARG A 96 -14.00 15.49 -15.22
C ARG A 96 -13.92 16.56 -14.13
N SER A 97 -12.76 16.67 -13.46
CA SER A 97 -12.54 17.67 -12.42
C SER A 97 -12.63 19.08 -12.99
N LEU A 98 -12.00 19.32 -14.15
CA LEU A 98 -12.07 20.60 -14.86
C LEU A 98 -13.50 20.89 -15.35
N TRP A 99 -14.15 19.92 -16.01
CA TRP A 99 -15.53 20.05 -16.49
C TRP A 99 -16.49 20.48 -15.38
N SER A 100 -16.41 19.80 -14.23
CA SER A 100 -17.24 20.10 -13.07
C SER A 100 -16.99 21.50 -12.51
N ALA A 101 -15.74 21.97 -12.58
CA ALA A 101 -15.38 23.31 -12.13
C ALA A 101 -15.90 24.39 -13.10
N LEU A 102 -15.72 24.20 -14.42
CA LEU A 102 -16.21 25.12 -15.44
C LEU A 102 -17.74 25.24 -15.39
N LEU A 103 -18.46 24.12 -15.27
CA LEU A 103 -19.92 24.13 -15.12
C LEU A 103 -20.37 24.95 -13.89
N ARG A 104 -19.65 24.85 -12.77
CA ARG A 104 -19.97 25.63 -11.57
C ARG A 104 -19.66 27.11 -11.73
N LEU A 105 -18.57 27.45 -12.41
CA LEU A 105 -18.21 28.84 -12.70
C LEU A 105 -19.23 29.52 -13.61
N CYS A 106 -19.85 28.77 -14.53
CA CYS A 106 -20.90 29.26 -15.43
C CYS A 106 -22.29 29.40 -14.75
N LYS A 107 -22.45 29.01 -13.46
CA LYS A 107 -23.71 29.19 -12.74
C LYS A 107 -23.93 30.66 -12.39
N ARG A 108 -25.17 31.13 -12.52
CA ARG A 108 -25.61 32.49 -12.16
C ARG A 108 -25.23 32.88 -10.72
N SER A 109 -25.28 31.94 -9.79
CA SER A 109 -24.94 32.18 -8.38
C SER A 109 -23.45 32.36 -8.11
N VAL A 110 -22.58 31.92 -9.02
CA VAL A 110 -21.11 32.05 -8.89
C VAL A 110 -20.59 33.21 -9.74
N ASN A 111 -21.17 33.40 -10.93
CA ASN A 111 -20.84 34.48 -11.86
C ASN A 111 -19.33 34.57 -12.21
N GLY A 112 -18.68 33.42 -12.34
CA GLY A 112 -17.24 33.34 -12.60
C GLY A 112 -16.88 33.22 -14.09
N LEU A 113 -17.78 32.73 -14.92
CA LEU A 113 -17.65 32.59 -16.39
C LEU A 113 -18.99 32.90 -17.07
N PRO A 114 -18.99 33.16 -18.40
CA PRO A 114 -20.22 33.32 -19.16
C PRO A 114 -21.23 32.20 -18.92
N LYS A 115 -22.50 32.57 -18.73
CA LYS A 115 -23.56 31.64 -18.36
C LYS A 115 -23.76 30.57 -19.44
N THR A 116 -23.75 29.31 -19.04
CA THR A 116 -24.18 28.17 -19.85
C THR A 116 -24.69 27.06 -18.95
N ASN A 117 -25.71 26.34 -19.42
CA ASN A 117 -26.20 25.12 -18.79
C ASN A 117 -25.58 23.87 -19.42
N HIS A 118 -24.83 24.02 -20.52
CA HIS A 118 -24.30 22.92 -21.29
C HIS A 118 -22.82 23.16 -21.63
N ILE A 119 -21.96 22.30 -21.08
CA ILE A 119 -20.55 22.16 -21.49
C ILE A 119 -20.40 20.72 -21.96
N THR A 120 -19.79 20.52 -23.13
CA THR A 120 -19.55 19.19 -23.73
C THR A 120 -18.99 18.24 -22.68
N PRO A 121 -19.56 17.03 -22.51
CA PRO A 121 -19.11 16.10 -21.49
C PRO A 121 -17.70 15.58 -21.78
N PRO A 122 -17.01 15.03 -20.76
CA PRO A 122 -15.68 14.45 -20.95
C PRO A 122 -15.63 13.39 -22.05
N ARG A 123 -14.73 13.55 -23.04
CA ARG A 123 -14.53 12.54 -24.11
C ARG A 123 -14.19 11.18 -23.50
N ARG A 124 -14.71 10.11 -24.11
CA ARG A 124 -14.35 8.73 -23.75
C ARG A 124 -13.01 8.40 -24.40
N LEU A 125 -12.03 7.97 -23.60
CA LEU A 125 -10.75 7.47 -24.10
C LEU A 125 -10.84 5.96 -24.28
N ASN A 126 -10.43 5.45 -25.45
CA ASN A 126 -10.23 4.01 -25.64
C ASN A 126 -9.01 3.59 -24.81
N THR A 127 -9.23 2.73 -23.81
CA THR A 127 -8.19 2.30 -22.86
C THR A 127 -7.09 1.46 -23.50
N LEU A 128 -7.31 0.90 -24.69
CA LEU A 128 -6.33 0.08 -25.42
C LEU A 128 -5.22 0.91 -26.10
N VAL A 129 -5.50 2.15 -26.48
CA VAL A 129 -4.55 3.02 -27.23
C VAL A 129 -3.52 3.68 -26.30
N PHE A 130 -3.75 3.64 -24.97
CA PHE A 130 -2.94 4.35 -23.97
C PHE A 130 -2.34 3.44 -22.89
N SER A 131 -2.42 2.11 -23.06
CA SER A 131 -1.69 1.16 -22.23
C SER A 131 -0.22 1.10 -22.66
N ASP A 132 0.49 2.22 -22.47
CA ASP A 132 1.93 2.26 -22.65
C ASP A 132 2.60 1.50 -21.50
N THR A 133 3.37 0.45 -21.83
CA THR A 133 4.07 -0.45 -20.89
C THR A 133 5.05 0.32 -19.99
N THR A 134 5.47 1.52 -20.41
CA THR A 134 6.28 2.47 -19.63
C THR A 134 5.65 2.86 -18.29
N ASN A 135 4.31 2.89 -18.18
CA ASN A 135 3.64 3.23 -16.94
C ASN A 135 3.60 2.08 -15.91
N SER A 136 3.63 0.82 -16.37
CA SER A 136 3.73 -0.36 -15.51
C SER A 136 5.14 -0.48 -14.93
N GLN A 137 6.17 -0.17 -15.71
CA GLN A 137 7.58 -0.09 -15.29
C GLN A 137 7.82 0.89 -14.12
N ALA A 138 7.11 2.02 -14.10
CA ALA A 138 7.30 3.04 -13.07
C ALA A 138 6.72 2.67 -11.69
N LYS A 139 5.90 1.62 -11.59
CA LYS A 139 5.13 1.29 -10.37
C LYS A 139 5.80 0.25 -9.47
N VAL A 140 6.67 -0.60 -10.01
CA VAL A 140 7.31 -1.72 -9.29
C VAL A 140 8.83 -1.66 -9.44
N LEU A 141 9.55 -2.23 -8.48
CA LEU A 141 10.98 -2.56 -8.60
C LEU A 141 11.18 -3.72 -9.58
N GLY A 142 12.37 -3.82 -10.17
CA GLY A 142 12.75 -5.01 -10.97
C GLY A 142 12.57 -4.89 -12.48
N GLY A 143 12.14 -3.73 -13.00
CA GLY A 143 12.14 -3.44 -14.43
C GLY A 143 11.14 -4.27 -15.22
N PHE A 144 10.00 -3.68 -15.58
CA PHE A 144 9.06 -4.32 -16.50
C PHE A 144 9.42 -4.02 -17.96
N GLN A 145 10.65 -4.33 -18.39
CA GLN A 145 11.14 -4.04 -19.75
C GLN A 145 10.48 -4.96 -20.77
N LEU A 146 9.22 -4.68 -21.10
CA LEU A 146 8.64 -5.13 -22.36
C LEU A 146 9.20 -4.23 -23.45
N SER A 147 9.78 -4.82 -24.49
CA SER A 147 10.27 -4.09 -25.65
C SER A 147 9.19 -3.10 -26.12
N THR A 148 9.53 -1.82 -26.14
CA THR A 148 8.58 -0.74 -26.45
C THR A 148 8.19 -0.67 -27.94
N ASN A 149 8.58 -1.66 -28.74
CA ASN A 149 8.39 -1.69 -30.19
C ASN A 149 7.65 -2.96 -30.62
N THR A 150 6.36 -3.06 -30.31
CA THR A 150 5.48 -3.98 -31.04
C THR A 150 4.02 -3.60 -30.78
N THR A 151 3.57 -2.56 -31.49
CA THR A 151 2.15 -2.34 -31.70
C THR A 151 1.55 -3.56 -32.41
N GLY A 152 0.75 -4.37 -31.70
CA GLY A 152 -0.11 -5.38 -32.32
C GLY A 152 0.15 -6.84 -31.99
N GLU A 153 1.24 -7.18 -31.30
CA GLU A 153 1.53 -8.57 -30.91
C GLU A 153 1.33 -8.77 -29.40
N SER A 154 0.62 -9.84 -29.01
CA SER A 154 0.43 -10.15 -27.59
C SER A 154 1.78 -10.48 -26.95
N LEU A 155 2.01 -10.11 -25.68
CA LEU A 155 3.22 -10.51 -24.92
C LEU A 155 3.57 -12.01 -25.07
N THR A 156 2.54 -12.84 -25.20
CA THR A 156 2.64 -14.29 -25.40
C THR A 156 3.33 -14.69 -26.71
N LEU A 157 3.40 -13.80 -27.70
CA LEU A 157 4.06 -13.99 -29.00
C LEU A 157 5.48 -13.39 -29.05
N ILE A 158 5.77 -12.35 -28.26
CA ILE A 158 7.06 -11.62 -28.28
C ILE A 158 8.11 -12.29 -27.39
N LEU A 159 7.68 -13.00 -26.34
CA LEU A 159 8.59 -13.77 -25.50
C LEU A 159 8.99 -15.05 -26.25
N GLU A 160 10.11 -15.03 -26.97
CA GLU A 160 10.81 -16.21 -27.51
C GLU A 160 11.30 -17.19 -26.40
N THR A 161 10.84 -16.99 -25.15
CA THR A 161 11.13 -17.79 -23.96
C THR A 161 9.82 -18.30 -23.38
N ASP A 162 9.83 -19.49 -22.79
CA ASP A 162 8.68 -20.01 -22.03
C ASP A 162 8.19 -18.94 -21.01
N VAL A 163 6.90 -18.63 -21.07
CA VAL A 163 6.24 -17.59 -20.26
C VAL A 163 6.50 -17.81 -18.77
N ASP A 164 6.59 -19.07 -18.35
CA ASP A 164 6.84 -19.45 -16.97
C ASP A 164 8.28 -19.11 -16.53
N ALA A 165 9.27 -19.30 -17.42
CA ALA A 165 10.66 -18.91 -17.17
C ALA A 165 10.82 -17.39 -17.09
N PHE A 166 10.16 -16.64 -17.99
CA PHE A 166 10.15 -15.18 -17.95
C PHE A 166 9.53 -14.64 -16.66
N LEU A 167 8.34 -15.15 -16.29
CA LEU A 167 7.66 -14.76 -15.05
C LEU A 167 8.50 -15.11 -13.81
N GLY A 168 9.10 -16.30 -13.78
CA GLY A 168 10.00 -16.73 -12.71
C GLY A 168 11.17 -15.77 -12.53
N ASN A 169 11.86 -15.43 -13.62
CA ASN A 169 13.00 -14.50 -13.60
C ASN A 169 12.61 -13.09 -13.15
N LEU A 170 11.49 -12.59 -13.63
CA LEU A 170 10.99 -11.27 -13.25
C LEU A 170 10.63 -11.22 -11.76
N ILE A 171 9.88 -12.20 -11.26
CA ILE A 171 9.51 -12.26 -9.84
C ILE A 171 10.75 -12.46 -8.96
N SER A 172 11.72 -13.26 -9.41
CA SER A 172 13.02 -13.41 -8.74
C SER A 172 13.76 -12.08 -8.63
N THR A 173 13.79 -11.29 -9.71
CA THR A 173 14.40 -9.95 -9.72
C THR A 173 13.67 -9.00 -8.78
N MET A 174 12.32 -9.03 -8.79
CA MET A 174 11.50 -8.25 -7.85
C MET A 174 11.81 -8.60 -6.40
N LYS A 175 11.93 -9.89 -6.07
CA LYS A 175 12.31 -10.39 -4.74
C LYS A 175 13.70 -9.91 -4.36
N LYS A 176 14.71 -10.10 -5.22
CA LYS A 176 16.09 -9.63 -5.00
C LYS A 176 16.11 -8.15 -4.63
N HIS A 177 15.48 -7.28 -5.42
CA HIS A 177 15.46 -5.84 -5.14
C HIS A 177 14.72 -5.48 -3.85
N ARG A 178 13.58 -6.13 -3.58
CA ARG A 178 12.82 -5.95 -2.34
C ARG A 178 13.66 -6.37 -1.13
N ASP A 179 14.33 -7.52 -1.22
CA ASP A 179 15.13 -8.12 -0.15
C ASP A 179 16.36 -7.28 0.17
N VAL A 180 17.07 -6.75 -0.83
CA VAL A 180 18.21 -5.83 -0.61
C VAL A 180 17.77 -4.61 0.21
N ILE A 181 16.68 -3.95 -0.18
CA ILE A 181 16.17 -2.76 0.55
C ILE A 181 15.77 -3.15 1.98
N TYR A 182 15.11 -4.29 2.15
CA TYR A 182 14.63 -4.75 3.44
C TYR A 182 15.79 -5.10 4.37
N LYS A 183 16.78 -5.89 3.91
CA LYS A 183 17.98 -6.27 4.67
C LYS A 183 18.83 -5.07 5.05
N VAL A 184 19.11 -4.17 4.11
CA VAL A 184 19.83 -2.91 4.40
C VAL A 184 19.11 -2.09 5.46
N SER A 185 17.78 -2.01 5.39
CA SER A 185 16.99 -1.28 6.38
C SER A 185 17.05 -1.95 7.76
N LYS A 186 17.11 -3.29 7.83
CA LYS A 186 17.29 -4.03 9.09
C LYS A 186 18.65 -3.79 9.72
N SER A 187 19.74 -3.99 8.97
CA SER A 187 21.10 -3.76 9.46
C SER A 187 21.27 -2.32 9.93
N TYR A 188 20.79 -1.35 9.13
CA TYR A 188 20.88 0.06 9.52
C TYR A 188 20.05 0.40 10.76
N LEU A 189 18.87 -0.21 10.92
CA LEU A 189 18.08 -0.02 12.14
C LEU A 189 18.80 -0.57 13.37
N ILE A 190 19.50 -1.71 13.26
CA ILE A 190 20.30 -2.26 14.36
C ILE A 190 21.38 -1.25 14.75
N ASP A 191 22.18 -0.77 13.81
CA ASP A 191 23.21 0.25 14.08
C ASP A 191 22.61 1.51 14.72
N ALA A 192 21.44 1.96 14.24
CA ALA A 192 20.79 3.16 14.76
C ALA A 192 20.27 2.96 16.19
N CYS A 193 19.79 1.77 16.53
CA CYS A 193 19.46 1.40 17.91
C CYS A 193 20.73 1.43 18.79
N ASP A 194 21.80 0.79 18.34
CA ASP A 194 23.05 0.71 19.11
C ASP A 194 23.66 2.10 19.34
N ARG A 195 23.61 2.98 18.33
CA ARG A 195 23.99 4.39 18.47
C ARG A 195 23.12 5.12 19.49
N PHE A 196 21.81 4.95 19.44
CA PHE A 196 20.90 5.60 20.37
C PHE A 196 21.18 5.17 21.82
N THR A 197 21.29 3.86 22.06
CA THR A 197 21.66 3.30 23.38
C THR A 197 23.01 3.83 23.86
N PHE A 198 24.03 3.82 23.01
CA PHE A 198 25.35 4.37 23.35
C PHE A 198 25.31 5.86 23.70
N GLY A 199 24.41 6.64 23.07
CA GLY A 199 24.19 8.04 23.41
C GLY A 199 23.64 8.21 24.83
N GLN A 200 22.71 7.35 25.23
CA GLN A 200 22.15 7.34 26.60
C GLN A 200 23.22 6.95 27.62
N GLU A 201 23.96 5.87 27.37
CA GLU A 201 25.08 5.43 28.22
C GLU A 201 26.14 6.53 28.40
N ALA A 202 26.46 7.28 27.33
CA ALA A 202 27.41 8.38 27.40
C ALA A 202 26.93 9.52 28.30
N MET A 203 25.64 9.87 28.24
CA MET A 203 25.03 10.91 29.08
C MET A 203 24.95 10.49 30.56
N GLU A 204 24.75 9.20 30.84
CA GLU A 204 24.75 8.66 32.21
C GLU A 204 26.15 8.57 32.80
N LYS A 205 27.16 8.22 31.98
CA LYS A 205 28.53 8.04 32.44
C LYS A 205 29.23 9.36 32.80
N ILE A 206 28.89 10.46 32.14
CA ILE A 206 29.56 11.76 32.31
C ILE A 206 28.58 12.78 32.87
N ASP A 207 28.92 13.33 34.03
CA ASP A 207 28.11 14.34 34.70
C ASP A 207 28.16 15.72 34.00
N ALA A 208 27.06 16.46 34.06
CA ALA A 208 26.95 17.79 33.46
C ALA A 208 27.98 18.80 34.01
N SER A 209 28.38 18.66 35.28
CA SER A 209 29.34 19.53 35.95
C SER A 209 30.71 19.55 35.29
N VAL A 210 31.09 18.50 34.55
CA VAL A 210 32.34 18.44 33.77
C VAL A 210 32.40 19.56 32.73
N PHE A 211 31.25 19.96 32.18
CA PHE A 211 31.16 20.97 31.13
C PHE A 211 30.81 22.34 31.67
N GLU A 212 29.92 22.42 32.66
CA GLU A 212 29.51 23.68 33.28
C GLU A 212 30.69 24.37 33.98
N ASN A 213 31.56 23.59 34.63
CA ASN A 213 32.75 24.10 35.31
C ASN A 213 33.95 24.35 34.37
N ASN A 214 33.81 24.02 33.08
CA ASN A 214 34.88 24.14 32.09
C ASN A 214 34.40 24.77 30.77
N PRO A 215 34.16 26.09 30.74
CA PRO A 215 33.65 26.79 29.56
C PRO A 215 34.62 26.75 28.37
N THR A 216 35.91 26.48 28.60
CA THR A 216 36.92 26.36 27.55
C THR A 216 36.91 25.00 26.85
N LEU A 217 36.26 23.98 27.43
CA LEU A 217 36.18 22.61 26.91
C LEU A 217 37.56 21.97 26.65
N LEU A 218 38.56 22.35 27.45
CA LEU A 218 39.93 21.84 27.39
C LEU A 218 40.21 20.91 28.58
N HIS A 219 40.98 19.85 28.35
CA HIS A 219 41.38 18.92 29.37
C HIS A 219 42.19 19.63 30.48
N PRO A 220 41.94 19.36 31.78
CA PRO A 220 42.57 20.10 32.88
C PRO A 220 44.09 19.94 32.93
N SER A 221 44.62 18.75 32.65
CA SER A 221 46.04 18.41 32.82
C SER A 221 46.82 18.01 31.55
N LEU A 222 46.16 17.60 30.47
CA LEU A 222 46.85 17.07 29.28
C LEU A 222 47.17 18.17 28.26
N LEU A 223 48.42 18.19 27.82
CA LEU A 223 48.93 19.12 26.81
C LEU A 223 49.21 18.38 25.49
N ASN A 224 49.07 19.07 24.36
CA ASN A 224 49.58 18.59 23.07
C ASN A 224 51.09 18.83 22.94
N GLY A 225 51.69 18.27 21.89
CA GLY A 225 53.12 18.45 21.58
C GLY A 225 53.56 19.90 21.32
N LYS A 226 52.64 20.87 21.30
CA LYS A 226 52.91 22.32 21.20
C LYS A 226 52.66 23.07 22.52
N GLY A 227 52.44 22.36 23.63
CA GLY A 227 52.26 22.95 24.97
C GLY A 227 50.87 23.52 25.27
N SER A 228 49.89 23.35 24.37
CA SER A 228 48.50 23.79 24.60
C SER A 228 47.63 22.64 25.09
N ARG A 229 46.66 22.92 25.97
CA ARG A 229 45.76 21.88 26.53
C ARG A 229 44.96 21.18 25.43
N LEU A 230 44.83 19.85 25.54
CA LEU A 230 44.01 19.06 24.62
C LEU A 230 42.53 19.43 24.75
N SER A 231 41.76 19.33 23.67
CA SER A 231 40.30 19.40 23.77
C SER A 231 39.75 18.19 24.52
N LEU A 232 38.66 18.37 25.28
CA LEU A 232 37.89 17.25 25.85
C LEU A 232 37.31 16.32 24.77
N PHE A 233 37.26 16.75 23.51
CA PHE A 233 36.77 15.98 22.37
C PHE A 233 37.90 15.40 21.52
N ASN A 234 39.10 15.22 22.09
CA ASN A 234 40.23 14.66 21.37
C ASN A 234 40.10 13.12 21.23
N PRO A 235 40.29 12.52 20.04
CA PRO A 235 40.32 11.06 19.89
C PRO A 235 41.43 10.37 20.69
N ASP A 236 42.56 11.05 20.91
CA ASP A 236 43.76 10.44 21.49
C ASP A 236 43.84 10.63 23.01
N LEU A 237 42.69 10.73 23.69
CA LEU A 237 42.63 10.78 25.16
C LEU A 237 43.03 9.41 25.76
N PRO A 238 43.66 9.38 26.94
CA PRO A 238 44.16 8.15 27.56
C PRO A 238 43.03 7.18 27.96
N ASN A 239 43.40 5.91 28.14
CA ASN A 239 42.47 4.82 28.46
C ASN A 239 41.55 5.16 29.64
N GLY A 240 40.24 5.14 29.40
CA GLY A 240 39.20 5.47 30.37
C GLY A 240 38.41 6.74 30.02
N GLU A 241 39.05 7.70 29.34
CA GLU A 241 38.46 8.93 28.84
C GLU A 241 38.34 8.89 27.32
N CYS A 242 37.12 8.98 26.79
CA CYS A 242 36.85 8.89 25.36
C CYS A 242 36.28 10.21 24.85
N GLY A 243 37.00 10.87 23.94
CA GLY A 243 36.56 12.13 23.34
C GLY A 243 35.19 12.03 22.66
N LYS A 244 34.83 10.86 22.14
CA LYS A 244 33.48 10.59 21.60
C LYS A 244 32.42 10.63 22.70
N THR A 245 32.64 9.94 23.82
CA THR A 245 31.70 9.94 24.95
C THR A 245 31.55 11.34 25.53
N ASN A 246 32.66 12.07 25.70
CA ASN A 246 32.66 13.47 26.15
C ASN A 246 31.84 14.37 25.21
N LEU A 247 32.01 14.21 23.90
CA LEU A 247 31.26 14.98 22.90
C LEU A 247 29.76 14.68 22.99
N LEU A 248 29.38 13.41 23.10
CA LEU A 248 27.97 13.02 23.16
C LEU A 248 27.31 13.51 24.45
N ALA A 249 27.98 13.36 25.60
CA ALA A 249 27.50 13.87 26.88
C ALA A 249 27.37 15.39 26.88
N TYR A 250 28.34 16.11 26.29
CA TYR A 250 28.26 17.56 26.14
C TYR A 250 27.03 17.99 25.32
N ILE A 251 26.78 17.36 24.18
CA ILE A 251 25.62 17.67 23.35
C ILE A 251 24.31 17.31 24.10
N GLY A 252 24.28 16.18 24.81
CA GLY A 252 23.16 15.76 25.64
C GLY A 252 22.80 16.80 26.71
N HIS A 253 23.75 17.08 27.60
CA HIS A 253 23.54 17.94 28.78
C HIS A 253 23.47 19.44 28.43
N CYS A 254 24.39 19.94 27.60
CA CYS A 254 24.53 21.38 27.35
C CYS A 254 23.74 21.88 26.14
N LYS A 255 23.32 20.97 25.24
CA LYS A 255 22.63 21.32 23.98
C LYS A 255 21.29 20.61 23.82
N ASN A 256 20.78 19.94 24.86
CA ASN A 256 19.50 19.22 24.83
C ASN A 256 19.46 18.17 23.70
N GLY A 257 20.59 17.50 23.42
CA GLY A 257 20.67 16.52 22.32
C GLY A 257 20.50 17.12 20.91
N LEU A 258 20.51 18.45 20.76
CA LEU A 258 20.31 19.12 19.48
C LEU A 258 21.67 19.43 18.84
N VAL A 259 21.91 18.84 17.66
CA VAL A 259 23.14 19.04 16.88
C VAL A 259 23.05 20.32 16.06
N ASP A 260 23.63 21.42 16.56
CA ASP A 260 23.72 22.70 15.87
C ASP A 260 25.10 22.90 15.17
N ARG A 261 25.21 23.90 14.30
CA ARG A 261 26.48 24.25 13.61
C ARG A 261 27.33 25.25 14.42
N HIS A 262 26.83 25.76 15.53
CA HIS A 262 27.48 26.76 16.36
C HIS A 262 28.12 26.04 17.56
N PHE A 263 29.03 25.13 17.25
CA PHE A 263 29.75 24.33 18.24
C PHE A 263 30.94 25.12 18.81
N LEU A 264 31.03 25.19 20.14
CA LEU A 264 32.14 25.85 20.84
C LEU A 264 33.40 24.97 20.72
N GLY A 265 34.43 25.53 20.09
CA GLY A 265 35.67 24.80 19.77
C GLY A 265 35.63 24.17 18.38
N GLY A 266 35.78 24.98 17.32
CA GLY A 266 36.04 24.58 15.93
C GLY A 266 35.13 23.49 15.32
N ASN A 267 34.49 23.79 14.19
CA ASN A 267 33.66 22.81 13.43
C ASN A 267 34.36 21.46 13.10
N ASN A 268 35.69 21.38 13.23
CA ASN A 268 36.48 20.18 13.01
C ASN A 268 36.25 19.05 14.04
N HIS A 269 35.66 19.32 15.22
CA HIS A 269 35.43 18.29 16.24
C HIS A 269 34.05 17.61 16.17
N LEU A 270 33.02 18.31 15.72
CA LEU A 270 31.63 17.86 15.82
C LEU A 270 31.36 16.53 15.08
N TYR A 271 31.94 16.36 13.89
CA TYR A 271 31.76 15.15 13.08
C TYR A 271 32.99 14.22 13.12
N ARG A 272 33.94 14.46 14.03
CA ARG A 272 35.22 13.76 14.05
C ARG A 272 35.09 12.26 14.38
N PHE A 273 34.03 11.89 15.09
CA PHE A 273 33.77 10.52 15.57
C PHE A 273 32.65 9.80 14.83
N THR A 274 32.12 10.41 13.76
CA THR A 274 30.97 9.90 13.02
C THR A 274 31.25 10.00 11.52
N SER A 275 30.83 9.00 10.75
CA SER A 275 31.09 8.98 9.30
C SER A 275 30.28 10.06 8.57
N ASN A 276 29.15 10.47 9.16
CA ASN A 276 28.27 11.48 8.59
C ASN A 276 27.38 12.14 9.68
N GLN A 277 26.71 13.22 9.30
CA GLN A 277 25.81 13.97 10.18
C GLN A 277 24.56 13.20 10.66
N TYR A 278 24.18 12.10 10.00
CA TYR A 278 23.01 11.32 10.38
C TYR A 278 23.33 10.45 11.59
N GLU A 279 24.49 9.78 11.60
CA GLU A 279 24.96 8.96 12.72
C GLU A 279 25.05 9.76 14.02
N LEU A 280 25.58 11.00 13.95
CA LEU A 280 25.65 11.86 15.13
C LEU A 280 24.27 12.15 15.73
N ARG A 281 23.28 12.37 14.88
CA ARG A 281 21.91 12.66 15.32
C ARG A 281 21.22 11.41 15.89
N GLU A 282 21.62 10.22 15.46
CA GLU A 282 21.06 8.94 15.93
C GLU A 282 21.39 8.63 17.38
N HIS A 283 22.45 9.24 17.92
CA HIS A 283 22.75 9.19 19.35
C HIS A 283 21.71 9.93 20.22
N PHE A 284 20.95 10.88 19.66
CA PHE A 284 19.99 11.69 20.42
C PHE A 284 18.54 11.50 19.97
N GLY A 285 18.33 10.92 18.80
CA GLY A 285 17.00 10.55 18.35
C GLY A 285 16.94 10.19 16.87
N LEU A 286 15.77 10.41 16.26
CA LEU A 286 15.53 9.94 14.91
C LEU A 286 16.28 10.78 13.85
N SER A 287 17.02 10.12 12.96
CA SER A 287 17.61 10.74 11.76
C SER A 287 16.74 10.51 10.53
N THR A 288 17.08 11.17 9.41
CA THR A 288 16.44 10.88 8.13
C THR A 288 16.70 9.44 7.65
N LEU A 289 17.88 8.87 7.92
CA LEU A 289 18.22 7.53 7.45
C LEU A 289 17.54 6.46 8.31
N SER A 290 17.57 6.58 9.64
CA SER A 290 16.89 5.64 10.53
C SER A 290 15.37 5.71 10.38
N ALA A 291 14.79 6.92 10.19
CA ALA A 291 13.36 7.06 9.87
C ALA A 291 12.96 6.35 8.56
N VAL A 292 13.80 6.45 7.52
CA VAL A 292 13.58 5.77 6.24
C VAL A 292 13.70 4.25 6.40
N ALA A 293 14.70 3.78 7.15
CA ALA A 293 14.87 2.36 7.43
C ALA A 293 13.63 1.77 8.14
N CYS A 294 13.15 2.43 9.21
CA CYS A 294 11.91 2.04 9.88
C CYS A 294 10.71 2.10 8.92
N CYS A 295 10.60 3.15 8.10
CA CYS A 295 9.51 3.30 7.14
C CYS A 295 9.49 2.14 6.14
N ASN A 296 10.65 1.73 5.61
CA ASN A 296 10.78 0.62 4.68
C ASN A 296 10.37 -0.71 5.33
N ILE A 297 10.84 -0.99 6.54
CA ILE A 297 10.48 -2.19 7.30
C ILE A 297 8.95 -2.26 7.51
N ILE A 298 8.37 -1.20 8.08
CA ILE A 298 6.94 -1.13 8.38
C ILE A 298 6.11 -1.29 7.10
N ILE A 299 6.52 -0.67 5.99
CA ILE A 299 5.83 -0.78 4.70
C ILE A 299 5.91 -2.21 4.18
N THR A 300 7.10 -2.82 4.14
CA THR A 300 7.29 -4.17 3.62
C THR A 300 6.47 -5.17 4.40
N GLU A 301 6.49 -5.12 5.73
CA GLU A 301 5.78 -6.09 6.57
C GLU A 301 4.26 -5.85 6.63
N SER A 302 3.81 -4.59 6.70
CA SER A 302 2.37 -4.28 6.90
C SER A 302 1.59 -3.88 5.63
N GLY A 303 2.27 -3.46 4.58
CA GLY A 303 1.67 -2.89 3.37
C GLY A 303 0.85 -1.61 3.62
N ILE A 304 1.06 -0.93 4.76
CA ILE A 304 0.44 0.38 5.03
C ILE A 304 0.76 1.38 3.91
N ASN A 305 -0.21 2.23 3.57
CA ASN A 305 0.04 3.26 2.57
C ASN A 305 1.12 4.25 3.06
N VAL A 306 2.15 4.48 2.24
CA VAL A 306 3.31 5.32 2.56
C VAL A 306 2.91 6.71 3.08
N ASP A 307 1.98 7.38 2.40
CA ASP A 307 1.55 8.73 2.78
C ASP A 307 0.74 8.72 4.09
N SER A 308 0.10 7.59 4.41
CA SER A 308 -0.67 7.42 5.65
C SER A 308 0.26 7.14 6.83
N LEU A 309 1.25 6.25 6.66
CA LEU A 309 2.27 5.94 7.66
C LEU A 309 3.01 7.21 8.13
N ARG A 310 3.50 8.03 7.19
CA ARG A 310 4.23 9.26 7.51
C ARG A 310 3.40 10.31 8.26
N LYS A 311 2.07 10.20 8.21
CA LYS A 311 1.13 11.10 8.87
C LYS A 311 0.55 10.52 10.16
N LEU A 312 0.93 9.30 10.54
CA LEU A 312 0.46 8.71 11.79
C LEU A 312 0.86 9.60 12.97
N ALA A 313 -0.03 9.62 13.96
CA ALA A 313 0.17 10.34 15.20
C ALA A 313 -0.16 9.41 16.36
N LEU A 314 0.68 9.44 17.39
CA LEU A 314 0.49 8.71 18.64
C LEU A 314 -0.78 9.19 19.36
N SER A 315 -1.24 8.41 20.34
CA SER A 315 -2.30 8.87 21.23
C SER A 315 -1.83 10.08 22.06
N ALA A 316 -2.76 10.78 22.71
CA ALA A 316 -2.43 11.86 23.63
C ALA A 316 -1.50 11.41 24.78
N GLN A 317 -1.53 10.12 25.12
CA GLN A 317 -0.65 9.49 26.10
C GLN A 317 0.70 9.03 25.50
N GLY A 318 1.01 9.39 24.25
CA GLY A 318 2.25 8.96 23.58
C GLY A 318 2.29 7.48 23.18
N SER A 319 1.17 6.75 23.27
CA SER A 319 1.12 5.32 22.99
C SER A 319 0.82 5.00 21.52
N ILE A 320 1.38 3.91 21.03
CA ILE A 320 1.13 3.37 19.68
C ILE A 320 0.00 2.34 19.63
N ASN A 321 -0.60 1.95 20.77
CA ASN A 321 -1.55 0.83 20.82
C ASN A 321 -2.76 1.02 19.90
N LYS A 322 -3.14 2.27 19.59
CA LYS A 322 -4.22 2.56 18.63
C LYS A 322 -3.83 2.34 17.16
N ILE A 323 -2.53 2.26 16.88
CA ILE A 323 -1.93 2.11 15.54
C ILE A 323 -1.42 0.69 15.32
N PHE A 324 -0.71 0.14 16.30
CA PHE A 324 -0.01 -1.14 16.19
C PHE A 324 -0.20 -1.95 17.48
N GLU A 325 -0.67 -3.18 17.34
CA GLU A 325 -0.86 -4.13 18.44
C GLU A 325 -0.18 -5.47 18.06
N PRO A 326 0.92 -5.88 18.70
CA PRO A 326 1.55 -7.17 18.46
C PRO A 326 0.69 -8.33 19.01
N SER A 327 0.87 -9.53 18.49
CA SER A 327 0.20 -10.77 18.92
C SER A 327 1.11 -11.99 18.67
N GLN A 328 0.86 -13.12 19.32
CA GLN A 328 1.74 -14.31 19.23
C GLN A 328 2.07 -14.80 17.80
N HIS A 329 1.20 -14.57 16.82
CA HIS A 329 1.38 -15.07 15.44
C HIS A 329 1.27 -13.96 14.38
N GLY A 330 1.42 -12.70 14.79
CA GLY A 330 1.21 -11.57 13.89
C GLY A 330 0.95 -10.28 14.63
N PHE A 331 0.32 -9.34 13.95
CA PHE A 331 0.05 -8.03 14.52
C PHE A 331 -1.17 -7.41 13.87
N ARG A 332 -1.72 -6.41 14.54
CA ARG A 332 -2.80 -5.59 14.03
C ARG A 332 -2.28 -4.19 13.72
N VAL A 333 -2.62 -3.70 12.53
CA VAL A 333 -2.38 -2.30 12.14
C VAL A 333 -3.70 -1.57 11.92
N SER A 334 -3.79 -0.38 12.49
CA SER A 334 -4.97 0.49 12.51
C SER A 334 -4.57 1.89 12.05
N TYR A 335 -5.22 2.43 11.01
CA TYR A 335 -4.92 3.78 10.53
C TYR A 335 -6.04 4.39 9.68
N HIS A 336 -6.10 5.73 9.68
CA HIS A 336 -6.99 6.47 8.79
C HIS A 336 -6.40 6.62 7.37
N LYS A 337 -7.14 6.14 6.37
CA LYS A 337 -6.77 6.26 4.96
C LYS A 337 -7.50 7.43 4.32
N ALA A 338 -6.87 8.60 4.34
CA ALA A 338 -7.48 9.87 3.92
C ALA A 338 -8.15 9.85 2.52
N ARG A 339 -7.60 9.09 1.56
CA ARG A 339 -8.18 9.00 0.20
C ARG A 339 -9.46 8.18 0.14
N ALA A 340 -9.58 7.17 1.01
CA ALA A 340 -10.78 6.34 1.13
C ALA A 340 -11.78 6.91 2.15
N LYS A 341 -11.35 7.90 2.96
CA LYS A 341 -12.11 8.45 4.10
C LYS A 341 -12.55 7.38 5.10
N GLU A 342 -11.74 6.33 5.22
CA GLU A 342 -12.06 5.14 6.01
C GLU A 342 -10.97 4.88 7.05
N HIS A 343 -11.36 4.37 8.21
CA HIS A 343 -10.44 3.85 9.21
C HIS A 343 -10.22 2.35 8.97
N LEU A 344 -9.02 1.98 8.53
CA LEU A 344 -8.67 0.59 8.27
C LEU A 344 -8.14 -0.07 9.54
N LYS A 345 -8.58 -1.31 9.77
CA LYS A 345 -8.08 -2.20 10.83
C LYS A 345 -7.78 -3.56 10.21
N ARG A 346 -6.54 -4.03 10.29
CA ARG A 346 -6.09 -5.26 9.61
C ARG A 346 -5.24 -6.11 10.53
N ASN A 347 -5.56 -7.40 10.59
CA ASN A 347 -4.71 -8.41 11.23
C ASN A 347 -3.82 -9.05 10.15
N LEU A 348 -2.51 -9.02 10.38
CA LEU A 348 -1.47 -9.52 9.49
C LEU A 348 -0.62 -10.53 10.25
N ARG A 349 0.00 -11.46 9.52
CA ARG A 349 0.97 -12.42 10.08
C ARG A 349 2.37 -11.86 9.93
N HIS A 350 3.27 -12.22 10.84
CA HIS A 350 4.69 -11.95 10.65
C HIS A 350 5.19 -12.67 9.41
N ALA A 351 6.08 -12.01 8.67
CA ALA A 351 6.70 -12.60 7.48
C ALA A 351 7.89 -13.51 7.85
N THR A 352 8.48 -13.28 9.02
CA THR A 352 9.64 -13.99 9.56
C THR A 352 9.48 -14.16 11.06
N ASP A 353 10.18 -15.12 11.66
CA ASP A 353 10.13 -15.39 13.11
C ASP A 353 10.61 -14.19 13.95
N THR A 354 11.51 -13.36 13.39
CA THR A 354 11.92 -12.09 14.01
C THR A 354 11.06 -10.92 13.49
N PRO A 355 10.20 -10.30 14.32
CA PRO A 355 9.29 -9.24 13.89
C PRO A 355 9.96 -7.86 13.89
N PHE A 356 10.69 -7.53 12.82
CA PHE A 356 11.41 -6.24 12.72
C PHE A 356 10.49 -5.02 12.71
N ILE A 357 9.22 -5.17 12.30
CA ILE A 357 8.21 -4.12 12.42
C ILE A 357 8.04 -3.63 13.86
N GLU A 358 8.12 -4.51 14.86
CA GLU A 358 8.01 -4.16 16.28
C GLU A 358 9.23 -3.34 16.72
N LYS A 359 10.43 -3.83 16.38
CA LYS A 359 11.69 -3.11 16.63
C LYS A 359 11.68 -1.73 16.00
N ALA A 360 11.16 -1.60 14.77
CA ALA A 360 11.05 -0.32 14.08
C ALA A 360 10.09 0.65 14.80
N PHE A 361 8.94 0.18 15.26
CA PHE A 361 8.01 1.04 16.01
C PHE A 361 8.55 1.44 17.38
N ASN A 362 9.13 0.49 18.13
CA ASN A 362 9.73 0.76 19.45
C ASN A 362 10.85 1.78 19.35
N TYR A 363 11.78 1.58 18.42
CA TYR A 363 12.87 2.52 18.18
C TYR A 363 12.35 3.92 17.83
N ILE A 364 11.32 4.05 16.97
CA ILE A 364 10.75 5.38 16.68
C ILE A 364 10.20 6.02 17.94
N ILE A 365 9.46 5.29 18.77
CA ILE A 365 8.84 5.83 20.00
C ILE A 365 9.92 6.30 20.97
N GLU A 366 10.90 5.45 21.25
CA GLU A 366 12.01 5.74 22.16
C GLU A 366 12.86 6.90 21.66
N ALA A 367 13.35 6.83 20.42
CA ALA A 367 14.22 7.84 19.81
C ALA A 367 13.54 9.20 19.54
N THR A 368 12.22 9.27 19.66
CA THR A 368 11.49 10.55 19.55
C THR A 368 10.92 11.04 20.86
N SER A 369 10.99 10.26 21.94
CA SER A 369 10.38 10.58 23.25
C SER A 369 10.78 11.97 23.75
N TYR A 370 12.09 12.27 23.81
CA TYR A 370 12.59 13.57 24.21
C TYR A 370 12.24 14.67 23.20
N HIS A 371 12.41 14.42 21.90
CA HIS A 371 12.04 15.37 20.85
C HIS A 371 10.56 15.81 20.89
N ARG A 372 9.67 15.00 21.47
CA ARG A 372 8.25 15.35 21.66
C ARG A 372 8.05 16.47 22.68
N SER A 373 8.89 16.53 23.72
CA SER A 373 8.82 17.63 24.71
C SER A 373 9.22 18.97 24.10
N LEU A 374 10.05 18.94 23.04
CA LEU A 374 10.54 20.12 22.33
C LEU A 374 9.64 20.56 21.16
N ALA A 375 8.71 19.70 20.72
CA ALA A 375 7.79 20.01 19.64
C ALA A 375 6.49 20.63 20.18
N SER A 376 5.84 21.50 19.40
CA SER A 376 4.62 22.20 19.81
C SER A 376 3.36 21.70 19.11
N GLY A 377 2.24 21.75 19.83
CA GLY A 377 0.90 21.46 19.31
C GLY A 377 0.71 20.04 18.77
N ASN A 378 -0.10 19.90 17.73
CA ASN A 378 -0.42 18.60 17.11
C ASN A 378 0.77 17.91 16.45
N ASP A 379 1.83 18.65 16.15
CA ASP A 379 3.02 18.10 15.53
C ASP A 379 3.83 17.25 16.51
N ALA A 380 3.78 17.54 17.81
CA ALA A 380 4.42 16.73 18.86
C ALA A 380 3.93 15.28 18.88
N ASN A 381 2.72 15.00 18.39
CA ASN A 381 2.17 13.65 18.36
C ASN A 381 2.60 12.86 17.11
N ARG A 382 3.26 13.48 16.12
CA ARG A 382 3.62 12.80 14.85
C ARG A 382 4.62 11.69 15.08
N LEU A 383 4.43 10.55 14.41
CA LEU A 383 5.31 9.41 14.58
C LEU A 383 6.78 9.76 14.26
N PHE A 384 7.02 10.40 13.11
CA PHE A 384 8.36 10.76 12.65
C PHE A 384 8.70 12.21 12.97
N LEU A 385 9.27 12.45 14.15
CA LEU A 385 9.86 13.73 14.55
C LEU A 385 11.37 13.68 14.42
N TYR A 386 11.97 14.76 13.96
CA TYR A 386 13.43 14.88 13.87
C TYR A 386 13.86 16.33 14.05
N GLN A 387 15.12 16.52 14.42
CA GLN A 387 15.76 17.83 14.39
C GLN A 387 15.99 18.25 12.93
N THR A 388 15.44 19.38 12.49
CA THR A 388 15.69 19.85 11.11
C THR A 388 17.11 20.40 10.95
N ALA A 389 17.67 20.30 9.74
CA ALA A 389 18.93 20.98 9.39
C ALA A 389 18.70 22.43 8.89
N THR A 390 17.45 22.82 8.68
CA THR A 390 17.07 24.13 8.08
C THR A 390 16.87 25.24 9.10
N ALA A 391 16.68 24.90 10.38
CA ALA A 391 16.48 25.85 11.46
C ALA A 391 17.19 25.35 12.72
N THR A 392 17.90 26.24 13.40
CA THR A 392 18.59 25.93 14.66
C THR A 392 17.56 25.61 15.76
N HIS A 393 17.90 24.65 16.63
CA HIS A 393 17.11 24.22 17.78
C HIS A 393 15.64 23.86 17.51
N LYS A 394 15.29 23.46 16.28
CA LYS A 394 13.91 23.17 15.91
C LYS A 394 13.70 21.67 15.65
N VAL A 395 12.78 21.09 16.41
CA VAL A 395 12.21 19.77 16.16
C VAL A 395 10.93 19.94 15.36
N MET A 396 10.75 19.12 14.32
CA MET A 396 9.52 19.15 13.53
C MET A 396 9.22 17.78 12.89
N PRO A 397 7.99 17.58 12.39
CA PRO A 397 7.65 16.38 11.64
C PRO A 397 8.46 16.27 10.36
N MET A 398 8.87 15.05 10.02
CA MET A 398 9.65 14.80 8.83
C MET A 398 8.83 15.04 7.55
N SER A 399 9.39 15.82 6.63
CA SER A 399 8.74 16.12 5.35
C SER A 399 8.83 14.94 4.37
N ASP A 400 7.90 14.89 3.40
CA ASP A 400 7.95 13.89 2.33
C ASP A 400 9.24 13.98 1.49
N MET A 401 9.83 15.18 1.38
CA MET A 401 11.09 15.38 0.67
C MET A 401 12.25 14.72 1.39
N ALA A 402 12.33 14.86 2.72
CA ALA A 402 13.36 14.21 3.54
C ALA A 402 13.30 12.68 3.41
N PHE A 403 12.10 12.08 3.42
CA PHE A 403 11.96 10.66 3.14
C PHE A 403 12.37 10.26 1.72
N LYS A 404 12.06 11.10 0.71
CA LYS A 404 12.40 10.80 -0.69
C LYS A 404 13.92 10.84 -0.90
N SER A 405 14.61 11.88 -0.41
CA SER A 405 16.06 11.98 -0.50
C SER A 405 16.75 10.94 0.39
N GLY A 406 16.22 10.72 1.59
CA GLY A 406 16.72 9.76 2.56
C GLY A 406 16.67 8.32 2.07
N PHE A 407 15.66 7.95 1.27
CA PHE A 407 15.58 6.61 0.67
C PHE A 407 16.81 6.25 -0.17
N VAL A 408 17.14 7.10 -1.13
CA VAL A 408 18.32 6.88 -1.98
C VAL A 408 19.59 7.01 -1.14
N ARG A 409 19.63 7.99 -0.22
CA ARG A 409 20.81 8.21 0.62
C ARG A 409 21.12 7.02 1.53
N LEU A 410 20.11 6.36 2.09
CA LEU A 410 20.28 5.16 2.91
C LEU A 410 21.02 4.07 2.13
N LEU A 411 20.61 3.80 0.90
CA LEU A 411 21.25 2.80 0.04
C LEU A 411 22.69 3.21 -0.32
N VAL A 412 22.92 4.50 -0.60
CA VAL A 412 24.26 5.02 -0.91
C VAL A 412 25.21 4.91 0.29
N GLU A 413 24.75 5.23 1.50
CA GLU A 413 25.58 5.07 2.71
C GLU A 413 25.81 3.59 3.03
N ALA A 414 24.79 2.73 2.90
CA ALA A 414 24.94 1.29 3.05
C ALA A 414 25.99 0.70 2.09
N LYS A 415 26.02 1.17 0.83
CA LYS A 415 27.06 0.80 -0.13
C LYS A 415 28.46 1.16 0.36
N LYS A 416 28.65 2.34 0.97
CA LYS A 416 29.95 2.74 1.51
C LYS A 416 30.34 1.88 2.71
N ILE A 417 29.39 1.60 3.60
CA ILE A 417 29.62 0.72 4.76
C ILE A 417 30.06 -0.66 4.27
N LEU A 418 29.35 -1.26 3.29
CA LEU A 418 29.71 -2.57 2.74
C LEU A 418 31.09 -2.61 2.07
N LYS A 419 31.55 -1.51 1.47
CA LYS A 419 32.91 -1.43 0.92
C LYS A 419 33.98 -1.52 2.01
N ASN A 420 33.71 -0.95 3.19
CA ASN A 420 34.63 -0.95 4.32
C ASN A 420 34.45 -2.21 5.20
N THR A 421 33.24 -2.76 5.24
CA THR A 421 32.83 -3.87 6.10
C THR A 421 31.89 -4.80 5.32
N PRO A 422 32.42 -5.73 4.50
CA PRO A 422 31.61 -6.56 3.60
C PRO A 422 30.56 -7.41 4.31
N ASN A 423 30.80 -7.81 5.56
CA ASN A 423 29.90 -8.68 6.33
C ASN A 423 28.82 -7.90 7.12
N TRP A 424 28.72 -6.57 6.96
CA TRP A 424 27.76 -5.74 7.70
C TRP A 424 26.29 -6.09 7.39
N CYS A 425 25.99 -6.53 6.17
CA CYS A 425 24.64 -6.92 5.77
C CYS A 425 24.67 -8.26 5.00
N GLU A 426 24.24 -9.33 5.67
CA GLU A 426 24.33 -10.69 5.16
C GLU A 426 23.58 -10.89 3.82
N GLY A 427 24.32 -11.38 2.81
CA GLY A 427 23.80 -11.66 1.48
C GLY A 427 23.41 -10.41 0.68
N VAL A 428 24.04 -9.27 0.95
CA VAL A 428 23.91 -8.05 0.15
C VAL A 428 25.30 -7.53 -0.20
N THR A 429 25.57 -7.34 -1.49
CA THR A 429 26.84 -6.76 -1.98
C THR A 429 26.64 -5.33 -2.47
N PRO A 430 27.72 -4.54 -2.65
CA PRO A 430 27.64 -3.22 -3.28
C PRO A 430 26.98 -3.23 -4.67
N GLU A 431 27.20 -4.28 -5.47
CA GLU A 431 26.63 -4.45 -6.80
C GLU A 431 25.12 -4.66 -6.73
N CYS A 432 24.65 -5.42 -5.74
CA CYS A 432 23.21 -5.59 -5.48
C CYS A 432 22.54 -4.23 -5.22
N ILE A 433 23.22 -3.32 -4.51
CA ILE A 433 22.71 -1.98 -4.25
C ILE A 433 22.70 -1.13 -5.53
N ASP A 434 23.72 -1.26 -6.37
CA ASP A 434 23.79 -0.54 -7.66
C ASP A 434 22.64 -0.93 -8.59
N GLU A 435 22.34 -2.22 -8.71
CA GLU A 435 21.18 -2.72 -9.47
C GLU A 435 19.86 -2.10 -8.96
N VAL A 436 19.68 -2.08 -7.64
CA VAL A 436 18.50 -1.49 -7.01
C VAL A 436 18.41 0.01 -7.27
N LEU A 437 19.52 0.74 -7.20
CA LEU A 437 19.58 2.18 -7.47
C LEU A 437 19.25 2.49 -8.94
N MET A 438 19.72 1.69 -9.88
CA MET A 438 19.37 1.81 -11.31
C MET A 438 17.86 1.68 -11.55
N ALA A 439 17.16 0.88 -10.73
CA ALA A 439 15.71 0.74 -10.78
C ALA A 439 14.91 1.95 -10.22
N ALA A 440 15.59 3.02 -9.81
CA ALA A 440 15.03 4.25 -9.24
C ALA A 440 14.02 3.96 -8.10
N PRO A 441 14.49 3.39 -6.97
CA PRO A 441 13.63 2.79 -5.98
C PRO A 441 12.89 3.86 -5.16
N THR A 442 11.68 3.53 -4.73
CA THR A 442 10.91 4.38 -3.80
C THR A 442 10.11 3.52 -2.85
N ALA A 443 9.75 4.06 -1.68
CA ALA A 443 8.87 3.37 -0.72
C ALA A 443 7.52 2.96 -1.34
N LYS A 444 7.01 3.71 -2.34
CA LYS A 444 5.78 3.36 -3.08
C LYS A 444 5.99 2.16 -3.99
N LYS A 445 7.13 2.09 -4.69
CA LYS A 445 7.51 0.94 -5.53
C LYS A 445 7.75 -0.30 -4.68
N LEU A 446 8.50 -0.17 -3.57
CA LEU A 446 8.73 -1.26 -2.61
C LEU A 446 7.43 -1.91 -2.15
N ARG A 447 6.48 -1.08 -1.71
CA ARG A 447 5.14 -1.51 -1.30
C ARG A 447 4.37 -2.22 -2.42
N ALA A 448 4.39 -1.66 -3.63
CA ALA A 448 3.67 -2.23 -4.76
C ALA A 448 4.27 -3.57 -5.17
N THR A 449 5.60 -3.66 -5.23
CA THR A 449 6.35 -4.89 -5.52
C THR A 449 6.03 -6.00 -4.54
N GLU A 450 6.03 -5.72 -3.23
CA GLU A 450 5.65 -6.72 -2.22
C GLU A 450 4.21 -7.23 -2.43
N GLY A 451 3.29 -6.34 -2.83
CA GLY A 451 1.93 -6.73 -3.18
C GLY A 451 1.87 -7.66 -4.41
N VAL A 452 2.68 -7.40 -5.44
CA VAL A 452 2.77 -8.25 -6.64
C VAL A 452 3.39 -9.61 -6.30
N ILE A 453 4.46 -9.65 -5.50
CA ILE A 453 5.11 -10.89 -5.06
C ILE A 453 4.10 -11.77 -4.33
N ARG A 454 3.38 -11.24 -3.33
CA ARG A 454 2.38 -12.01 -2.58
C ARG A 454 1.21 -12.48 -3.44
N TRP A 455 0.77 -11.66 -4.39
CA TRP A 455 -0.25 -12.07 -5.35
C TRP A 455 0.24 -13.24 -6.22
N TYR A 456 1.45 -13.15 -6.75
CA TYR A 456 2.04 -14.21 -7.56
C TYR A 456 2.21 -15.51 -6.76
N GLU A 457 2.78 -15.44 -5.55
CA GLU A 457 2.97 -16.61 -4.66
C GLU A 457 1.65 -17.27 -4.24
N SER A 458 0.57 -16.51 -4.17
CA SER A 458 -0.78 -17.05 -3.94
C SER A 458 -1.43 -17.70 -5.17
N GLY A 459 -0.69 -17.90 -6.26
CA GLY A 459 -1.21 -18.41 -7.52
C GLY A 459 -2.11 -17.40 -8.25
N GLY A 460 -1.87 -16.10 -8.04
CA GLY A 460 -2.63 -15.03 -8.69
C GLY A 460 -3.94 -14.65 -7.99
N ASN A 461 -4.07 -14.87 -6.67
CA ASN A 461 -5.27 -14.49 -5.90
C ASN A 461 -5.26 -12.98 -5.52
N PRO A 462 -6.14 -12.14 -6.11
CA PRO A 462 -6.16 -10.71 -5.84
C PRO A 462 -6.48 -10.34 -4.38
N ALA A 463 -7.21 -11.21 -3.66
CA ALA A 463 -7.57 -11.00 -2.26
C ALA A 463 -6.32 -10.94 -1.35
N VAL A 464 -5.28 -11.70 -1.67
CA VAL A 464 -4.02 -11.72 -0.90
C VAL A 464 -3.30 -10.38 -1.03
N ALA A 465 -3.13 -9.87 -2.25
CA ALA A 465 -2.58 -8.54 -2.47
C ALA A 465 -3.48 -7.44 -1.88
N ALA A 466 -4.80 -7.54 -2.02
CA ALA A 466 -5.74 -6.57 -1.47
C ALA A 466 -5.66 -6.47 0.05
N LYS A 467 -5.59 -7.61 0.75
CA LYS A 467 -5.39 -7.68 2.20
C LYS A 467 -4.08 -7.03 2.61
N TYR A 468 -2.98 -7.38 1.93
CA TYR A 468 -1.65 -6.80 2.18
C TYR A 468 -1.60 -5.29 1.90
N LEU A 469 -2.18 -4.83 0.79
CA LEU A 469 -2.18 -3.42 0.40
C LEU A 469 -3.27 -2.59 1.10
N GLY A 470 -4.18 -3.20 1.86
CA GLY A 470 -5.29 -2.50 2.50
C GLY A 470 -6.17 -1.76 1.49
N ASN A 471 -6.48 -2.43 0.38
CA ASN A 471 -7.32 -1.96 -0.72
C ASN A 471 -8.43 -3.00 -0.99
N SER A 472 -9.44 -2.64 -1.78
CA SER A 472 -10.31 -3.66 -2.40
C SER A 472 -9.57 -4.41 -3.50
N GLU A 473 -10.04 -5.60 -3.85
CA GLU A 473 -9.48 -6.41 -4.94
C GLU A 473 -9.46 -5.65 -6.26
N ALA A 474 -10.57 -5.01 -6.63
CA ALA A 474 -10.66 -4.18 -7.83
C ALA A 474 -9.60 -3.06 -7.87
N VAL A 475 -9.32 -2.43 -6.73
CA VAL A 475 -8.29 -1.37 -6.65
C VAL A 475 -6.89 -1.96 -6.77
N SER A 476 -6.63 -3.13 -6.19
CA SER A 476 -5.35 -3.84 -6.29
C SER A 476 -5.06 -4.28 -7.72
N ILE A 477 -6.01 -4.97 -8.36
CA ILE A 477 -5.95 -5.41 -9.76
C ILE A 477 -5.65 -4.23 -10.68
N ARG A 478 -6.40 -3.13 -10.52
CA ARG A 478 -6.30 -1.99 -11.43
C ARG A 478 -5.02 -1.17 -11.28
N ASN A 479 -4.54 -0.99 -10.05
CA ASN A 479 -3.52 0.03 -9.77
C ASN A 479 -2.15 -0.54 -9.39
N TYR A 480 -2.09 -1.80 -8.95
CA TYR A 480 -0.87 -2.39 -8.38
C TYR A 480 -0.41 -3.63 -9.14
N LEU A 481 -1.33 -4.43 -9.69
CA LEU A 481 -0.99 -5.62 -10.47
C LEU A 481 -0.85 -5.22 -11.95
N PRO A 482 0.33 -5.32 -12.57
CA PRO A 482 0.50 -5.08 -14.02
C PRO A 482 -0.43 -6.00 -14.83
N GLN A 483 -1.12 -5.45 -15.82
CA GLN A 483 -2.12 -6.20 -16.61
C GLN A 483 -1.47 -7.34 -17.40
N GLU A 484 -0.24 -7.11 -17.83
CA GLU A 484 0.57 -8.04 -18.58
C GLU A 484 0.95 -9.26 -17.72
N LEU A 485 1.25 -9.04 -16.43
CA LEU A 485 1.44 -10.14 -15.47
C LEU A 485 0.14 -10.88 -15.18
N GLN A 486 -0.97 -10.17 -15.08
CA GLN A 486 -2.28 -10.80 -14.85
C GLN A 486 -2.62 -11.78 -15.97
N LEU A 487 -2.46 -11.36 -17.23
CA LEU A 487 -2.71 -12.22 -18.39
C LEU A 487 -1.85 -13.47 -18.36
N ALA A 488 -0.55 -13.32 -18.11
CA ALA A 488 0.38 -14.45 -18.09
C ALA A 488 0.03 -15.45 -16.96
N VAL A 489 -0.21 -14.97 -15.74
CA VAL A 489 -0.60 -15.83 -14.59
C VAL A 489 -1.97 -16.47 -14.80
N TYR A 490 -2.96 -15.75 -15.34
CA TYR A 490 -4.29 -16.31 -15.60
C TYR A 490 -4.26 -17.33 -16.74
N ASN A 491 -3.47 -17.10 -17.79
CA ASN A 491 -3.23 -18.10 -18.84
C ASN A 491 -2.59 -19.37 -18.25
N GLN A 492 -1.61 -19.22 -17.35
CA GLN A 492 -1.01 -20.35 -16.65
C GLN A 492 -2.04 -21.11 -15.79
N ARG A 493 -2.95 -20.41 -15.11
CA ARG A 493 -4.05 -21.05 -14.34
C ARG A 493 -5.00 -21.81 -15.25
N VAL A 494 -5.40 -21.23 -16.37
CA VAL A 494 -6.27 -21.88 -17.36
C VAL A 494 -5.59 -23.14 -17.91
N ARG A 495 -4.30 -23.05 -18.29
CA ARG A 495 -3.51 -24.21 -18.75
C ARG A 495 -3.43 -25.30 -17.69
N ARG A 496 -3.14 -24.94 -16.43
CA ARG A 496 -3.11 -25.89 -15.30
C ARG A 496 -4.45 -26.57 -15.11
N PHE A 497 -5.55 -25.84 -15.20
CA PHE A 497 -6.90 -26.39 -15.10
C PHE A 497 -7.22 -27.35 -16.26
N GLN A 498 -6.88 -26.96 -17.50
CA GLN A 498 -7.02 -27.82 -18.68
C GLN A 498 -6.18 -29.09 -18.54
N HIS A 499 -4.95 -28.98 -18.06
CA HIS A 499 -4.06 -30.11 -17.80
C HIS A 499 -4.65 -31.06 -16.76
N VAL A 500 -5.25 -30.54 -15.67
CA VAL A 500 -5.97 -31.37 -14.69
C VAL A 500 -7.11 -32.13 -15.37
N LEU A 501 -7.96 -31.46 -16.15
CA LEU A 501 -9.07 -32.11 -16.85
C LEU A 501 -8.59 -33.19 -17.83
N ILE A 502 -7.53 -32.91 -18.60
CA ILE A 502 -6.93 -33.88 -19.52
C ILE A 502 -6.39 -35.06 -18.73
N SER A 503 -5.67 -34.81 -17.63
CA SER A 503 -5.16 -35.88 -16.76
C SER A 503 -6.30 -36.75 -16.28
N SER A 504 -7.35 -36.17 -15.71
CA SER A 504 -8.53 -36.89 -15.21
C SER A 504 -9.22 -37.71 -16.30
N ALA A 505 -9.42 -37.11 -17.48
CA ALA A 505 -10.14 -37.76 -18.59
C ALA A 505 -9.33 -38.90 -19.22
N THR A 506 -8.02 -38.87 -19.06
CA THR A 506 -7.10 -39.85 -19.64
C THR A 506 -6.46 -40.75 -18.60
N ASP A 507 -6.94 -40.71 -17.35
CA ASP A 507 -6.39 -41.52 -16.27
C ASP A 507 -6.49 -43.02 -16.58
N GLY A 508 -5.35 -43.72 -16.44
CA GLY A 508 -5.22 -45.13 -16.80
C GLY A 508 -5.30 -45.45 -18.31
N GLN A 509 -5.36 -44.45 -19.19
CA GLN A 509 -5.47 -44.65 -20.63
C GLN A 509 -4.10 -44.74 -21.31
N LYS A 510 -3.97 -45.63 -22.30
CA LYS A 510 -2.72 -45.83 -23.08
C LYS A 510 -2.22 -44.56 -23.80
N TYR A 511 -3.10 -43.59 -24.03
CA TYR A 511 -2.79 -42.35 -24.74
C TYR A 511 -2.56 -41.15 -23.81
N GLN A 512 -2.54 -41.34 -22.48
CA GLN A 512 -2.37 -40.27 -21.49
C GLN A 512 -1.07 -39.47 -21.67
N ILE A 513 0.06 -40.15 -21.94
CA ILE A 513 1.36 -39.52 -22.24
C ILE A 513 1.22 -38.57 -23.44
N LYS A 514 0.59 -39.05 -24.51
CA LYS A 514 0.36 -38.27 -25.74
C LYS A 514 -0.61 -37.10 -25.51
N ALA A 515 -1.67 -37.31 -24.73
CA ALA A 515 -2.67 -36.29 -24.42
C ALA A 515 -2.09 -35.15 -23.56
N LEU A 516 -1.23 -35.48 -22.60
CA LEU A 516 -0.55 -34.53 -21.73
C LEU A 516 0.75 -33.96 -22.36
N LYS A 517 1.11 -34.43 -23.55
CA LYS A 517 2.36 -34.07 -24.25
C LYS A 517 3.62 -34.29 -23.40
N LEU A 518 3.66 -35.41 -22.67
CA LEU A 518 4.82 -35.82 -21.88
C LEU A 518 5.77 -36.68 -22.73
N LYS A 519 7.06 -36.68 -22.40
CA LYS A 519 8.11 -37.37 -23.15
C LYS A 519 8.06 -38.88 -22.96
N ASP A 520 7.88 -39.31 -21.71
CA ASP A 520 7.98 -40.72 -21.33
C ASP A 520 7.15 -41.03 -20.06
N GLU A 521 7.16 -42.30 -19.67
CA GLU A 521 6.39 -42.83 -18.55
C GLU A 521 6.95 -42.40 -17.18
N THR A 522 8.26 -42.10 -17.12
CA THR A 522 8.89 -41.48 -15.95
C THR A 522 8.36 -40.07 -15.70
N GLU A 523 8.26 -39.23 -16.74
CA GLU A 523 7.70 -37.89 -16.65
C GLU A 523 6.20 -37.92 -16.32
N LEU A 524 5.45 -38.90 -16.84
CA LEU A 524 4.06 -39.14 -16.44
C LEU A 524 3.94 -39.44 -14.95
N THR A 525 4.74 -40.38 -14.44
CA THR A 525 4.68 -40.78 -13.03
C THR A 525 5.02 -39.62 -12.10
N GLU A 526 6.06 -38.84 -12.41
CA GLU A 526 6.45 -37.65 -11.65
C GLU A 526 5.35 -36.58 -11.69
N TYR A 527 4.77 -36.35 -12.87
CA TYR A 527 3.71 -35.36 -13.04
C TYR A 527 2.43 -35.74 -12.28
N LEU A 528 2.00 -37.00 -12.33
CA LEU A 528 0.83 -37.48 -11.60
C LEU A 528 1.04 -37.44 -10.08
N SER A 529 2.23 -37.78 -9.58
CA SER A 529 2.59 -37.65 -8.17
C SER A 529 2.48 -36.19 -7.68
N ARG A 530 3.00 -35.23 -8.45
CA ARG A 530 2.84 -33.79 -8.15
C ARG A 530 1.38 -33.32 -8.21
N LEU A 531 0.57 -33.94 -9.06
CA LEU A 531 -0.87 -33.66 -9.14
C LEU A 531 -1.61 -34.17 -7.90
N ASP A 532 -1.26 -35.36 -7.42
CA ASP A 532 -1.82 -35.95 -6.20
C ASP A 532 -1.57 -35.08 -4.97
N GLU A 533 -0.33 -34.59 -4.83
CA GLU A 533 0.02 -33.66 -3.74
C GLU A 533 -0.75 -32.34 -3.81
N ARG A 534 -0.95 -31.81 -5.03
CA ARG A 534 -1.55 -30.48 -5.23
C ARG A 534 -3.08 -30.50 -5.23
N ILE A 535 -3.70 -31.57 -5.73
CA ILE A 535 -5.15 -31.69 -5.92
C ILE A 535 -5.56 -33.14 -5.58
N PRO A 536 -5.82 -33.47 -4.31
CA PRO A 536 -6.02 -34.85 -3.83
C PRO A 536 -7.18 -35.63 -4.46
N HIS A 537 -8.00 -35.00 -5.30
CA HIS A 537 -9.19 -35.58 -5.94
C HIS A 537 -9.24 -35.34 -7.45
N TRP A 538 -8.12 -35.06 -8.11
CA TRP A 538 -8.14 -34.76 -9.54
C TRP A 538 -8.69 -35.92 -10.38
N ARG A 539 -8.45 -37.19 -10.00
CA ARG A 539 -8.92 -38.37 -10.74
C ARG A 539 -10.45 -38.44 -10.90
N SER A 540 -11.21 -38.04 -9.88
CA SER A 540 -12.68 -38.09 -9.91
C SER A 540 -13.35 -36.84 -10.50
N VAL A 541 -12.58 -35.84 -10.94
CA VAL A 541 -13.13 -34.57 -11.47
C VAL A 541 -14.02 -34.82 -12.68
N ILE A 542 -13.61 -35.70 -13.60
CA ILE A 542 -14.38 -35.97 -14.83
C ILE A 542 -15.61 -36.83 -14.56
N GLU A 543 -15.55 -37.77 -13.60
CA GLU A 543 -16.71 -38.53 -13.15
C GLU A 543 -17.76 -37.58 -12.56
N THR A 544 -17.33 -36.66 -11.69
CA THR A 544 -18.20 -35.63 -11.10
C THR A 544 -18.84 -34.70 -12.15
N ILE A 545 -18.09 -34.31 -13.19
CA ILE A 545 -18.58 -33.47 -14.29
C ILE A 545 -19.50 -34.26 -15.23
N SER A 546 -19.18 -35.53 -15.50
CA SER A 546 -19.97 -36.41 -16.38
C SER A 546 -21.29 -36.81 -15.74
N ASP A 547 -21.31 -37.04 -14.43
CA ASP A 547 -22.54 -37.28 -13.67
C ASP A 547 -23.43 -36.03 -13.64
N ASN A 548 -22.84 -34.83 -13.66
CA ASN A 548 -23.61 -33.59 -13.80
C ASN A 548 -24.19 -33.39 -15.21
N ASN A 549 -23.55 -33.91 -16.26
CA ASN A 549 -24.06 -33.80 -17.65
C ASN A 549 -25.03 -34.93 -18.04
N ARG A 550 -24.89 -36.13 -17.46
CA ARG A 550 -25.79 -37.29 -17.71
C ARG A 550 -27.18 -37.13 -17.06
N ASN A 551 -27.33 -36.22 -16.10
CA ASN A 551 -28.59 -36.00 -15.40
C ASN A 551 -29.56 -35.03 -16.13
N SER A 552 -29.39 -34.80 -17.44
CA SER A 552 -30.30 -33.96 -18.23
C SER A 552 -31.43 -34.70 -18.95
N SER A 553 -31.53 -36.03 -18.84
CA SER A 553 -32.61 -36.77 -19.48
C SER A 553 -32.97 -38.05 -18.75
N THR A 554 -33.68 -37.90 -17.63
CA THR A 554 -34.79 -38.76 -17.13
C THR A 554 -35.12 -38.27 -15.71
N ALA A 555 -36.38 -37.90 -15.46
CA ALA A 555 -36.85 -37.48 -14.13
C ALA A 555 -36.45 -38.55 -13.09
N SER A 556 -35.83 -38.25 -11.95
CA SER A 556 -36.41 -37.45 -10.85
C SER A 556 -35.38 -37.15 -9.75
N ASP A 557 -34.41 -36.26 -9.95
CA ASP A 557 -33.66 -35.69 -8.82
C ASP A 557 -33.32 -34.22 -9.10
N ILE A 558 -34.26 -33.36 -8.73
CA ILE A 558 -34.03 -31.92 -8.72
C ILE A 558 -32.98 -31.66 -7.63
N LYS A 559 -31.70 -31.51 -8.00
CA LYS A 559 -30.67 -31.05 -7.07
C LYS A 559 -30.97 -29.60 -6.68
N ILE A 560 -31.62 -29.42 -5.54
CA ILE A 560 -31.87 -28.11 -4.94
C ILE A 560 -30.56 -27.67 -4.26
N THR A 561 -29.98 -26.58 -4.76
CA THR A 561 -28.80 -25.98 -4.13
C THR A 561 -29.28 -24.93 -3.14
N LEU A 562 -29.04 -25.13 -1.84
CA LEU A 562 -29.42 -24.18 -0.81
C LEU A 562 -28.20 -23.41 -0.31
N ASP A 563 -28.17 -22.10 -0.53
CA ASP A 563 -27.10 -21.26 0.01
C ASP A 563 -27.19 -21.20 1.54
N ILE A 564 -26.08 -21.54 2.22
CA ILE A 564 -25.98 -21.42 3.67
C ILE A 564 -25.71 -19.96 4.04
N CYS A 565 -26.80 -19.18 4.16
CA CYS A 565 -26.81 -17.80 4.65
C CYS A 565 -27.74 -17.66 5.87
N PRO A 566 -27.60 -16.59 6.67
CA PRO A 566 -28.43 -16.39 7.87
C PRO A 566 -29.94 -16.41 7.60
N GLU A 567 -30.36 -15.87 6.45
CA GLU A 567 -31.77 -15.79 6.07
C GLU A 567 -32.36 -17.17 5.78
N ASN A 568 -31.65 -18.00 5.01
CA ASN A 568 -32.08 -19.37 4.70
C ASN A 568 -32.05 -20.26 5.94
N ILE A 569 -31.07 -20.07 6.83
CA ILE A 569 -31.02 -20.77 8.12
C ILE A 569 -32.22 -20.38 9.01
N ALA A 570 -32.60 -19.11 9.04
CA ALA A 570 -33.77 -18.68 9.80
C ALA A 570 -35.06 -19.30 9.27
N LEU A 571 -35.19 -19.41 7.94
CA LEU A 571 -36.31 -20.09 7.29
C LEU A 571 -36.32 -21.59 7.60
N MET A 572 -35.18 -22.26 7.43
CA MET A 572 -35.02 -23.68 7.76
C MET A 572 -35.34 -23.98 9.23
N LYS A 573 -34.90 -23.11 10.15
CA LYS A 573 -35.26 -23.20 11.57
C LYS A 573 -36.75 -23.00 11.80
N ALA A 574 -37.39 -22.04 11.12
CA ALA A 574 -38.84 -21.86 11.21
C ALA A 574 -39.59 -23.11 10.74
N CYS A 575 -39.16 -23.70 9.61
CA CYS A 575 -39.72 -24.96 9.13
C CYS A 575 -39.52 -26.11 10.12
N HIS A 576 -38.37 -26.15 10.79
CA HIS A 576 -38.09 -27.14 11.83
C HIS A 576 -39.05 -27.02 13.02
N GLU A 577 -39.27 -25.81 13.54
CA GLU A 577 -40.20 -25.57 14.67
C GLU A 577 -41.65 -25.90 14.29
N ILE A 578 -42.09 -25.54 13.08
CA ILE A 578 -43.43 -25.89 12.56
C ILE A 578 -43.56 -27.41 12.40
N ALA A 579 -42.53 -28.09 11.89
CA ALA A 579 -42.53 -29.54 11.76
C ALA A 579 -42.61 -30.25 13.13
N MET A 580 -41.88 -29.76 14.14
CA MET A 580 -41.96 -30.28 15.51
C MET A 580 -43.37 -30.09 16.10
N GLN A 581 -43.98 -28.92 15.93
CA GLN A 581 -45.37 -28.66 16.36
C GLN A 581 -46.40 -29.59 15.67
N ARG A 582 -46.18 -29.92 14.38
CA ARG A 582 -47.02 -30.87 13.63
C ARG A 582 -46.88 -32.30 14.16
N ILE A 583 -45.67 -32.70 14.51
CA ILE A 583 -45.40 -34.01 15.13
C ILE A 583 -46.12 -34.09 16.49
N ASP A 584 -46.02 -33.04 17.32
CA ASP A 584 -46.67 -33.00 18.64
C ASP A 584 -48.21 -33.00 18.57
N SER A 585 -48.78 -32.54 17.44
CA SER A 585 -50.22 -32.51 17.18
C SER A 585 -50.74 -33.70 16.35
N ALA A 586 -49.92 -34.73 16.13
CA ALA A 586 -50.23 -35.95 15.37
C ALA A 586 -50.67 -35.72 13.90
N ASN A 587 -50.38 -34.55 13.34
CA ASN A 587 -50.69 -34.20 11.95
C ASN A 587 -49.43 -34.25 11.08
N HIS A 588 -49.01 -35.47 10.73
CA HIS A 588 -47.84 -35.65 9.88
C HIS A 588 -48.19 -35.42 8.40
N THR A 589 -47.68 -34.33 7.84
CA THR A 589 -47.73 -34.05 6.40
C THR A 589 -46.31 -34.02 5.85
N GLU A 590 -46.04 -34.84 4.83
CA GLU A 590 -44.78 -34.85 4.10
C GLU A 590 -44.81 -33.76 3.02
N ASP A 591 -44.19 -32.63 3.32
CA ASP A 591 -44.16 -31.43 2.47
C ASP A 591 -42.80 -30.70 2.57
N SER A 592 -42.63 -29.62 1.81
CA SER A 592 -41.40 -28.81 1.81
C SER A 592 -40.97 -28.29 3.20
N ILE A 593 -41.88 -28.22 4.17
CA ILE A 593 -41.56 -27.83 5.55
C ILE A 593 -40.84 -28.98 6.27
N SER A 594 -41.33 -30.21 6.11
CA SER A 594 -40.65 -31.41 6.63
C SER A 594 -39.27 -31.63 6.01
N GLU A 595 -39.12 -31.40 4.70
CA GLU A 595 -37.84 -31.53 3.99
C GLU A 595 -36.81 -30.50 4.50
N LEU A 596 -37.19 -29.23 4.61
CA LEU A 596 -36.29 -28.18 5.11
C LEU A 596 -35.96 -28.34 6.61
N SER A 597 -36.88 -28.91 7.40
CA SER A 597 -36.62 -29.31 8.79
C SER A 597 -35.50 -30.37 8.86
N PHE A 598 -35.56 -31.39 8.00
CA PHE A 598 -34.54 -32.44 7.94
C PHE A 598 -33.17 -31.87 7.53
N VAL A 599 -33.13 -30.96 6.54
CA VAL A 599 -31.89 -30.27 6.14
C VAL A 599 -31.30 -29.45 7.28
N TYR A 600 -32.13 -28.74 8.06
CA TYR A 600 -31.70 -27.99 9.24
C TYR A 600 -31.08 -28.89 10.31
N GLN A 601 -31.72 -30.01 10.62
CA GLN A 601 -31.23 -30.99 11.59
C GLN A 601 -29.92 -31.62 11.12
N GLY A 602 -29.85 -32.03 9.84
CA GLY A 602 -28.65 -32.60 9.24
C GLY A 602 -27.47 -31.63 9.26
N LEU A 603 -27.70 -30.36 8.91
CA LEU A 603 -26.68 -29.31 8.99
C LEU A 603 -26.19 -29.10 10.43
N THR A 604 -27.12 -29.05 11.40
CA THR A 604 -26.78 -28.86 12.81
C THR A 604 -26.00 -30.05 13.36
N GLY A 605 -26.43 -31.28 13.07
CA GLY A 605 -25.74 -32.51 13.46
C GLY A 605 -24.35 -32.65 12.82
N TYR A 606 -24.23 -32.31 11.55
CA TYR A 606 -22.94 -32.28 10.85
C TYR A 606 -21.99 -31.27 11.50
N LEU A 607 -22.44 -30.05 11.80
CA LEU A 607 -21.59 -29.03 12.41
C LEU A 607 -21.22 -29.31 13.87
N ASN A 608 -22.05 -30.08 14.58
CA ASN A 608 -21.71 -30.57 15.93
C ASN A 608 -20.58 -31.61 15.91
N THR A 609 -20.52 -32.43 14.85
CA THR A 609 -19.48 -33.47 14.68
C THR A 609 -18.23 -32.95 13.94
N HIS A 610 -18.40 -31.98 13.05
CA HIS A 610 -17.36 -31.40 12.19
C HIS A 610 -17.37 -29.86 12.30
N PRO A 611 -16.79 -29.29 13.37
CA PRO A 611 -16.95 -27.86 13.67
C PRO A 611 -16.22 -26.95 12.67
N ASP A 612 -16.98 -26.31 11.78
CA ASP A 612 -16.52 -25.20 10.94
C ASP A 612 -16.92 -23.85 11.55
N ARG A 613 -15.92 -23.02 11.90
CA ARG A 613 -16.13 -21.73 12.59
C ARG A 613 -16.93 -20.71 11.78
N ARG A 614 -16.86 -20.74 10.44
CA ARG A 614 -17.58 -19.81 9.56
C ARG A 614 -19.04 -20.25 9.41
N LEU A 615 -19.28 -21.55 9.21
CA LEU A 615 -20.63 -22.10 9.10
C LEU A 615 -21.37 -22.02 10.45
N MET A 616 -20.72 -22.33 11.56
CA MET A 616 -21.28 -22.17 12.91
C MET A 616 -21.69 -20.72 13.22
N ARG A 617 -20.88 -19.73 12.83
CA ARG A 617 -21.27 -18.31 12.95
C ARG A 617 -22.47 -17.94 12.09
N THR A 618 -22.61 -18.57 10.92
CA THR A 618 -23.72 -18.33 10.01
C THR A 618 -24.99 -18.95 10.56
N LEU A 619 -24.90 -20.19 11.09
CA LEU A 619 -25.96 -20.89 11.82
C LEU A 619 -26.44 -20.06 13.01
N GLN A 620 -25.53 -19.58 13.86
CA GLN A 620 -25.86 -18.72 15.00
C GLN A 620 -26.56 -17.43 14.58
N LYS A 621 -26.11 -16.77 13.51
CA LYS A 621 -26.76 -15.57 12.98
C LYS A 621 -28.15 -15.85 12.46
N GLY A 622 -28.35 -16.97 11.77
CA GLY A 622 -29.67 -17.36 11.28
C GLY A 622 -30.63 -17.72 12.41
N ASN A 623 -30.15 -18.45 13.42
CA ASN A 623 -30.94 -18.76 14.60
C ASN A 623 -31.37 -17.49 15.34
N LEU A 624 -30.47 -16.52 15.52
CA LEU A 624 -30.79 -15.21 16.09
C LEU A 624 -31.76 -14.40 15.20
N LEU A 625 -31.71 -14.56 13.88
CA LEU A 625 -32.59 -13.88 12.95
C LEU A 625 -34.02 -14.45 12.99
N TYR A 626 -34.15 -15.77 13.20
CA TYR A 626 -35.42 -16.42 13.51
C TYR A 626 -36.01 -15.88 14.82
N GLU A 627 -35.25 -15.91 15.93
CA GLU A 627 -35.74 -15.44 17.25
C GLU A 627 -36.22 -13.99 17.23
N LYS A 628 -35.62 -13.13 16.38
CA LYS A 628 -36.02 -11.73 16.21
C LYS A 628 -37.28 -11.53 15.37
N LYS A 629 -37.71 -12.53 14.59
CA LYS A 629 -38.79 -12.44 13.60
C LYS A 629 -39.96 -13.42 13.84
N THR A 630 -40.01 -14.04 15.01
CA THR A 630 -40.95 -15.11 15.41
C THR A 630 -42.45 -14.81 15.23
N GLY A 631 -42.85 -13.56 14.93
CA GLY A 631 -44.24 -13.20 14.56
C GLY A 631 -44.55 -13.04 13.06
N SER A 632 -43.56 -13.13 12.15
CA SER A 632 -43.72 -12.72 10.73
C SER A 632 -43.54 -13.84 9.69
N LEU A 633 -43.16 -15.05 10.12
CA LEU A 633 -42.77 -16.14 9.20
C LEU A 633 -43.85 -17.20 8.98
N LEU A 634 -45.00 -17.11 9.68
CA LEU A 634 -46.11 -18.06 9.53
C LEU A 634 -46.89 -17.91 8.21
N ASP A 635 -46.77 -16.79 7.50
CA ASP A 635 -47.59 -16.46 6.31
C ASP A 635 -46.84 -16.49 4.96
N LEU A 636 -45.58 -16.92 4.91
CA LEU A 636 -44.83 -16.95 3.65
C LEU A 636 -45.18 -18.19 2.82
N LYS A 637 -46.10 -18.02 1.86
CA LYS A 637 -46.34 -18.99 0.77
C LYS A 637 -45.07 -19.11 -0.09
N ILE A 638 -44.40 -20.25 -0.01
CA ILE A 638 -43.26 -20.60 -0.87
C ILE A 638 -43.82 -21.02 -2.23
N ILE A 639 -43.58 -20.22 -3.27
CA ILE A 639 -43.92 -20.55 -4.66
C ILE A 639 -42.65 -21.04 -5.35
N LYS A 640 -42.69 -22.26 -5.90
CA LYS A 640 -41.64 -22.82 -6.73
C LYS A 640 -41.54 -22.00 -8.03
N GLN A 641 -40.47 -21.24 -8.21
CA GLN A 641 -40.16 -20.63 -9.51
C GLN A 641 -39.27 -21.59 -10.30
N GLU A 642 -39.85 -22.22 -11.31
CA GLU A 642 -39.09 -22.95 -12.32
C GLU A 642 -38.45 -21.94 -13.28
N VAL A 643 -37.12 -21.90 -13.29
CA VAL A 643 -36.34 -21.11 -14.24
C VAL A 643 -36.19 -21.94 -15.50
N GLN A 644 -36.99 -21.63 -16.52
CA GLN A 644 -36.73 -22.12 -17.88
C GLN A 644 -35.48 -21.42 -18.40
N TYR A 645 -34.43 -22.20 -18.69
CA TYR A 645 -33.29 -21.72 -19.45
C TYR A 645 -33.63 -21.80 -20.92
N ASP A 646 -33.94 -20.65 -21.53
CA ASP A 646 -33.91 -20.54 -22.99
C ASP A 646 -32.45 -20.65 -23.44
N SER A 647 -32.17 -21.74 -24.14
CA SER A 647 -30.95 -21.98 -24.89
C SER A 647 -30.82 -20.95 -26.02
N ASN A 648 -29.80 -20.08 -25.94
CA ASN A 648 -29.15 -19.40 -27.06
C ASN A 648 -27.68 -19.20 -26.78
#